data_AF-A0A1G4AW97-F1
#
_entry.id   AF-A0A1G4AW97-F1
#
_cell.length_a   1.000
_cell.length_b   1.000
_cell.length_c   1.000
_cell.angle_alpha   90.00
_cell.angle_beta   90.00
_cell.angle_gamma   90.00
#
_symmetry.space_group_name_H-M   'P 1'
#
loop_
_entity.id
_entity.type
_entity.pdbx_description
1 polymer ?
#
loop_
_entity_poly.entity_id
_entity_poly.type
_entity_poly.pdbx_seq_one_letter_code
_entity_poly.pdbx_strand_id
1 'polypeptide(L)'
;MASLTSKFANLNPFSKSAPEDEEELGDATDNTTLAGGGHAARDSDLKHRLRVSRAIKSFLVDQKVISSKEANIDSEQPTAALQALVDKPHISVPRELTDRSHPLPEYFISSSHNTYLLAHQLYGSSSAEAYDETLRAGARCVEIDAWDNPDNKDEPKVTHGYTLVSNIPFRTVCETIRNVVDHEAKDPHPAAPILLSLENHCDPEGQLRLAFIMREVFGDRLLSQAIREKGHAEQDGQANHVRLEELGNKIVVIVEYHFPGEAADNSSSSSDDDEEEKNAKKDYEAKKKAAPPSLIIPELEALGVYAQSVKPVNNSWFEEVLQDAPHHHLINVSESGLASHLPAHSDKISRHNAHHLMRVFPKGTRISSKNLHPVPFWGIGAQICALNWQTFGASMQLNEALFSGSEGFILKPAELRSGGSGHLGSGSKRKLRLHVGGATDIPVPSDRDEDETIKPYLTCTLVHPHDLEMKPPKRKTAGYKQHKLTGFLHKGENPPPTEPLWDEVLEWEYQDNEMVFLRMLIKSDDSFAKNPIFAVGAVRLLYTIPGWVFIRMLDLKGRETKCSILVKFELILRIPYGAGPLAGALIILAQAQSISPWVYDPAKDPGTLIAPFSTGTERSSTAVGVSRKRIYLAGFLRGMKTVTSGIIATIADFSAYDTATDT
;
A
#
# COMPACT_ATOMS: atom_id res chain seq x y z
N MET A 1 16.87 -33.96 -13.40
CA MET A 1 18.21 -33.63 -12.86
C MET A 1 18.25 -32.28 -12.10
N ALA A 2 17.18 -31.48 -12.07
CA ALA A 2 17.12 -30.20 -11.35
C ALA A 2 16.72 -30.28 -9.86
N SER A 3 16.33 -31.46 -9.36
CA SER A 3 15.84 -31.66 -7.98
C SER A 3 16.95 -32.05 -6.98
N LEU A 4 18.15 -32.40 -7.47
CA LEU A 4 19.26 -32.87 -6.62
C LEU A 4 20.24 -31.75 -6.22
N THR A 5 20.19 -30.59 -6.86
CA THR A 5 21.12 -29.47 -6.61
C THR A 5 20.72 -28.60 -5.42
N SER A 6 19.44 -28.55 -5.04
CA SER A 6 19.00 -27.72 -3.89
C SER A 6 19.40 -28.29 -2.52
N LYS A 7 19.62 -29.60 -2.42
CA LYS A 7 19.99 -30.25 -1.15
C LYS A 7 21.48 -30.08 -0.76
N PHE A 8 22.34 -29.64 -1.68
CA PHE A 8 23.78 -29.47 -1.42
C PHE A 8 24.23 -28.02 -1.19
N ALA A 9 23.36 -27.03 -1.38
CA ALA A 9 23.68 -25.62 -1.09
C ALA A 9 23.79 -25.34 0.43
N ASN A 10 23.22 -26.19 1.27
CA ASN A 10 23.19 -26.02 2.74
C ASN A 10 24.47 -26.50 3.47
N LEU A 11 25.56 -26.82 2.76
CA LEU A 11 26.78 -27.37 3.35
C LEU A 11 27.99 -26.43 3.31
N ASN A 12 27.80 -25.12 3.16
CA ASN A 12 28.91 -24.16 3.23
C ASN A 12 28.96 -23.45 4.61
N PRO A 13 29.70 -23.97 5.61
CA PRO A 13 29.75 -23.41 6.97
C PRO A 13 30.53 -22.08 7.09
N PHE A 14 30.90 -21.44 5.97
CA PHE A 14 31.73 -20.25 5.94
C PHE A 14 31.16 -19.05 5.15
N SER A 15 29.88 -19.06 4.74
CA SER A 15 29.28 -17.82 4.22
C SER A 15 29.11 -16.83 5.38
N LYS A 16 29.74 -15.65 5.27
CA LYS A 16 29.64 -14.56 6.23
C LYS A 16 28.41 -13.66 5.99
N SER A 17 27.54 -14.02 5.05
CA SER A 17 26.25 -13.35 4.86
C SER A 17 25.33 -13.70 6.02
N ALA A 18 24.74 -12.68 6.66
CA ALA A 18 23.68 -12.90 7.62
C ALA A 18 22.57 -13.73 6.94
N PRO A 19 22.03 -14.79 7.60
CA PRO A 19 20.98 -15.59 6.99
C PRO A 19 19.80 -14.69 6.63
N GLU A 20 19.42 -14.69 5.35
CA GLU A 20 18.29 -13.91 4.86
C GLU A 20 17.01 -14.29 5.61
N ASP A 21 16.25 -13.28 6.03
CA ASP A 21 14.92 -13.50 6.60
C ASP A 21 13.99 -13.94 5.45
N GLU A 22 13.85 -15.25 5.23
CA GLU A 22 12.94 -15.83 4.23
C GLU A 22 11.50 -15.34 4.37
N GLU A 23 11.10 -14.80 5.54
CA GLU A 23 9.79 -14.17 5.66
C GLU A 23 9.67 -12.90 4.82
N GLU A 24 10.77 -12.29 4.40
CA GLU A 24 10.77 -11.12 3.50
C GLU A 24 10.62 -11.52 2.02
N LEU A 25 10.94 -12.77 1.69
CA LEU A 25 10.87 -13.31 0.34
C LEU A 25 9.42 -13.70 -0.03
N GLY A 26 9.14 -13.64 -1.33
CA GLY A 26 7.92 -14.14 -1.94
C GLY A 26 8.24 -14.91 -3.21
N ASP A 27 7.23 -15.53 -3.80
CA ASP A 27 7.37 -16.29 -5.03
C ASP A 27 7.28 -15.37 -6.25
N ALA A 28 7.82 -15.85 -7.38
CA ALA A 28 7.74 -15.16 -8.65
C ALA A 28 6.28 -15.03 -9.12
N THR A 29 5.90 -13.81 -9.51
CA THR A 29 4.57 -13.51 -10.03
C THR A 29 4.39 -14.08 -11.44
N ASP A 30 3.14 -14.18 -11.86
CA ASP A 30 2.73 -14.63 -13.20
C ASP A 30 1.43 -13.95 -13.63
N ASN A 31 0.96 -14.21 -14.85
CA ASN A 31 -0.26 -13.64 -15.41
C ASN A 31 -1.56 -13.93 -14.65
N THR A 32 -1.53 -14.80 -13.62
CA THR A 32 -2.66 -15.05 -12.72
C THR A 32 -2.57 -14.28 -11.40
N THR A 33 -1.50 -13.52 -11.20
CA THR A 33 -1.27 -12.66 -10.04
C THR A 33 -2.22 -11.48 -10.08
N LEU A 34 -2.98 -11.29 -9.00
CA LEU A 34 -3.96 -10.21 -8.88
C LEU A 34 -3.52 -9.13 -7.89
N ALA A 35 -2.69 -9.51 -6.92
CA ALA A 35 -2.22 -8.62 -5.87
C ALA A 35 -0.92 -7.90 -6.25
N GLY A 36 -0.69 -6.78 -5.59
CA GLY A 36 0.50 -5.96 -5.70
C GLY A 36 0.17 -4.48 -5.55
N GLY A 37 -0.95 -4.03 -6.12
CA GLY A 37 -1.40 -2.63 -6.13
C GLY A 37 -2.79 -2.38 -5.55
N GLY A 38 -3.30 -3.28 -4.71
CA GLY A 38 -4.58 -3.14 -4.00
C GLY A 38 -5.77 -3.85 -4.66
N HIS A 39 -5.56 -4.50 -5.79
CA HIS A 39 -6.62 -5.10 -6.59
C HIS A 39 -7.12 -6.45 -6.07
N ALA A 40 -6.43 -7.11 -5.12
CA ALA A 40 -6.91 -8.35 -4.53
C ALA A 40 -8.15 -8.16 -3.64
N ALA A 41 -8.48 -6.91 -3.29
CA ALA A 41 -9.71 -6.54 -2.61
C ALA A 41 -10.92 -6.37 -3.54
N ARG A 42 -10.70 -6.33 -4.87
CA ARG A 42 -11.78 -6.27 -5.87
C ARG A 42 -12.66 -7.52 -5.78
N ASP A 43 -13.88 -7.39 -6.29
CA ASP A 43 -14.84 -8.49 -6.27
C ASP A 43 -14.39 -9.61 -7.21
N SER A 44 -14.53 -10.85 -6.76
CA SER A 44 -14.09 -12.04 -7.49
C SER A 44 -15.06 -13.20 -7.27
N ASP A 45 -15.20 -14.07 -8.27
CA ASP A 45 -16.05 -15.27 -8.16
C ASP A 45 -15.65 -16.18 -6.98
N LEU A 46 -14.36 -16.20 -6.63
CA LEU A 46 -13.83 -16.94 -5.48
C LEU A 46 -14.31 -16.38 -4.14
N LYS A 47 -14.55 -15.06 -4.05
CA LYS A 47 -15.04 -14.39 -2.83
C LYS A 47 -16.35 -14.97 -2.34
N HIS A 48 -17.28 -15.23 -3.26
CA HIS A 48 -18.60 -15.77 -2.96
C HIS A 48 -18.60 -17.29 -2.73
N ARG A 49 -17.44 -17.94 -2.84
CA ARG A 49 -17.27 -19.40 -2.71
C ARG A 49 -16.44 -19.80 -1.50
N LEU A 50 -16.11 -18.85 -0.61
CA LEU A 50 -15.40 -19.14 0.63
C LEU A 50 -16.27 -20.01 1.54
N ARG A 51 -15.69 -21.12 2.00
CA ARG A 51 -16.28 -22.00 2.99
C ARG A 51 -15.88 -21.54 4.39
N VAL A 52 -16.70 -21.86 5.38
CA VAL A 52 -16.37 -21.71 6.80
C VAL A 52 -16.34 -23.09 7.44
N SER A 53 -15.24 -23.44 8.09
CA SER A 53 -15.08 -24.73 8.77
C SER A 53 -16.14 -24.94 9.86
N ARG A 54 -16.44 -26.22 10.15
CA ARG A 54 -17.32 -26.58 11.27
C ARG A 54 -16.84 -25.97 12.59
N ALA A 55 -15.53 -26.04 12.85
CA ALA A 55 -14.93 -25.50 14.06
C ALA A 55 -15.12 -23.99 14.19
N ILE A 56 -14.95 -23.23 13.10
CA ILE A 56 -15.20 -21.78 13.12
C ILE A 56 -16.69 -21.46 13.25
N LYS A 57 -17.58 -22.21 12.60
CA LYS A 57 -19.05 -22.05 12.79
C LYS A 57 -19.43 -22.25 14.27
N SER A 58 -18.90 -23.28 14.90
CA SER A 58 -19.09 -23.57 16.33
C SER A 58 -18.56 -22.43 17.20
N PHE A 59 -17.33 -21.98 16.94
CA PHE A 59 -16.71 -20.85 17.61
C PHE A 59 -17.53 -19.56 17.51
N LEU A 60 -18.06 -19.22 16.33
CA LEU A 60 -18.90 -18.04 16.13
C LEU A 60 -20.19 -18.09 16.96
N VAL A 61 -20.76 -19.29 17.18
CA VAL A 61 -21.92 -19.49 18.05
C VAL A 61 -21.55 -19.30 19.52
N ASP A 62 -20.42 -19.86 19.95
CA ASP A 62 -19.92 -19.71 21.32
C ASP A 62 -19.60 -18.25 21.66
N GLN A 63 -19.02 -17.53 20.70
CA GLN A 63 -18.77 -16.08 20.77
C GLN A 63 -20.05 -15.23 20.61
N LYS A 64 -21.21 -15.86 20.41
CA LYS A 64 -22.53 -15.23 20.24
C LYS A 64 -22.58 -14.22 19.09
N VAL A 65 -21.80 -14.48 18.04
CA VAL A 65 -21.78 -13.67 16.81
C VAL A 65 -23.00 -13.97 15.96
N ILE A 66 -23.36 -15.26 15.88
CA ILE A 66 -24.55 -15.78 15.19
C ILE A 66 -25.18 -16.88 16.03
N SER A 67 -26.47 -17.16 15.84
CA SER A 67 -27.14 -18.29 16.51
C SER A 67 -26.75 -19.64 15.90
N SER A 68 -26.94 -20.74 16.64
CA SER A 68 -26.70 -22.09 16.13
C SER A 68 -27.48 -22.40 14.84
N LYS A 69 -28.72 -21.91 14.73
CA LYS A 69 -29.55 -22.04 13.52
C LYS A 69 -28.96 -21.29 12.33
N GLU A 70 -28.42 -20.10 12.57
CA GLU A 70 -27.78 -19.26 11.54
C GLU A 70 -26.40 -19.81 11.14
N ALA A 71 -25.65 -20.41 12.07
CA ALA A 71 -24.38 -21.03 11.75
C ALA A 71 -24.52 -22.29 10.89
N ASN A 72 -25.63 -23.04 11.07
CA ASN A 72 -25.90 -24.29 10.35
C ASN A 72 -24.70 -25.25 10.38
N ILE A 73 -24.17 -25.50 11.59
CA ILE A 73 -22.87 -26.12 11.86
C ILE A 73 -22.68 -27.46 11.13
N ASP A 74 -23.74 -28.27 11.05
CA ASP A 74 -23.70 -29.61 10.47
C ASP A 74 -23.87 -29.64 8.94
N SER A 75 -24.02 -28.48 8.30
CA SER A 75 -24.20 -28.36 6.85
C SER A 75 -23.06 -27.58 6.21
N GLU A 76 -22.65 -28.01 5.02
CA GLU A 76 -21.73 -27.26 4.18
C GLU A 76 -22.37 -26.01 3.56
N GLN A 77 -23.70 -25.99 3.43
CA GLN A 77 -24.40 -24.86 2.83
C GLN A 77 -24.52 -23.68 3.82
N PRO A 78 -23.94 -22.51 3.50
CA PRO A 78 -24.04 -21.35 4.38
C PRO A 78 -25.48 -20.84 4.41
N THR A 79 -25.95 -20.42 5.58
CA THR A 79 -27.20 -19.64 5.67
C THR A 79 -26.95 -18.21 5.17
N ALA A 80 -28.02 -17.47 4.90
CA ALA A 80 -27.91 -16.05 4.56
C ALA A 80 -27.16 -15.22 5.62
N ALA A 81 -27.30 -15.55 6.91
CA ALA A 81 -26.63 -14.84 7.99
C ALA A 81 -25.11 -15.14 8.04
N LEU A 82 -24.73 -16.41 7.86
CA LEU A 82 -23.31 -16.79 7.78
C LEU A 82 -22.68 -16.20 6.51
N GLN A 83 -23.39 -16.28 5.38
CA GLN A 83 -22.93 -15.70 4.12
C GLN A 83 -22.71 -14.18 4.25
N ALA A 84 -23.64 -13.46 4.88
CA ALA A 84 -23.47 -12.03 5.14
C ALA A 84 -22.24 -11.70 6.01
N LEU A 85 -21.84 -12.60 6.92
CA LEU A 85 -20.61 -12.44 7.71
C LEU A 85 -19.35 -12.72 6.88
N VAL A 86 -19.40 -13.68 5.96
CA VAL A 86 -18.30 -13.99 5.02
C VAL A 86 -18.13 -12.87 3.99
N ASP A 87 -19.24 -12.34 3.46
CA ASP A 87 -19.26 -11.27 2.47
C ASP A 87 -18.93 -9.89 3.07
N LYS A 88 -18.99 -9.76 4.40
CA LYS A 88 -18.61 -8.53 5.10
C LYS A 88 -17.15 -8.19 4.77
N PRO A 89 -16.87 -7.01 4.16
CA PRO A 89 -15.50 -6.59 3.88
C PRO A 89 -14.67 -6.57 5.16
N HIS A 90 -13.43 -7.06 5.13
CA HIS A 90 -12.54 -6.99 6.30
C HIS A 90 -11.88 -5.62 6.47
N ILE A 91 -11.97 -4.78 5.43
CA ILE A 91 -11.51 -3.41 5.40
C ILE A 91 -12.60 -2.47 4.91
N SER A 92 -12.52 -1.20 5.32
CA SER A 92 -13.29 -0.09 4.81
C SER A 92 -12.34 1.08 4.57
N VAL A 93 -12.08 1.40 3.30
CA VAL A 93 -11.24 2.54 2.93
C VAL A 93 -12.04 3.83 3.17
N PRO A 94 -11.54 4.78 3.98
CA PRO A 94 -12.17 6.09 4.11
C PRO A 94 -12.29 6.78 2.76
N ARG A 95 -13.47 7.31 2.45
CA ARG A 95 -13.78 7.89 1.12
C ARG A 95 -12.90 9.10 0.81
N GLU A 96 -12.48 9.82 1.84
CA GLU A 96 -11.61 10.98 1.75
C GLU A 96 -10.24 10.62 1.18
N LEU A 97 -9.78 9.36 1.39
CA LEU A 97 -8.49 8.91 0.87
C LEU A 97 -8.50 8.63 -0.64
N THR A 98 -9.69 8.51 -1.25
CA THR A 98 -9.87 8.31 -2.69
C THR A 98 -10.44 9.53 -3.40
N ASP A 99 -10.54 10.67 -2.70
CA ASP A 99 -10.88 11.96 -3.31
C ASP A 99 -9.80 12.35 -4.33
N ARG A 100 -10.20 12.64 -5.57
CA ARG A 100 -9.31 12.96 -6.70
C ARG A 100 -9.13 14.47 -6.93
N SER A 101 -9.75 15.30 -6.10
CA SER A 101 -9.75 16.76 -6.23
C SER A 101 -8.51 17.44 -5.63
N HIS A 102 -7.56 16.68 -5.08
CA HIS A 102 -6.32 17.22 -4.52
C HIS A 102 -5.19 17.30 -5.56
N PRO A 103 -4.16 18.14 -5.33
CA PRO A 103 -2.96 18.18 -6.18
C PRO A 103 -2.21 16.85 -6.20
N LEU A 104 -1.62 16.48 -7.35
CA LEU A 104 -0.90 15.21 -7.55
C LEU A 104 0.17 14.90 -6.47
N PRO A 105 0.97 15.87 -5.98
CA PRO A 105 1.94 15.62 -4.92
C PRO A 105 1.32 15.16 -3.60
N GLU A 106 0.02 15.33 -3.39
CA GLU A 106 -0.69 14.91 -2.17
C GLU A 106 -1.08 13.42 -2.16
N TYR A 107 -0.73 12.65 -3.20
CA TYR A 107 -1.04 11.22 -3.28
C TYR A 107 0.20 10.33 -3.17
N PHE A 108 0.06 9.18 -2.51
CA PHE A 108 0.91 8.02 -2.77
C PHE A 108 0.50 7.36 -4.07
N ILE A 109 1.48 6.82 -4.81
CA ILE A 109 1.30 6.25 -6.14
C ILE A 109 1.89 4.84 -6.18
N SER A 110 1.07 3.85 -6.56
CA SER A 110 1.50 2.46 -6.67
C SER A 110 2.51 2.32 -7.81
N SER A 111 3.76 1.95 -7.50
CA SER A 111 4.90 2.18 -8.40
C SER A 111 5.76 0.95 -8.63
N SER A 112 6.11 0.69 -9.89
CA SER A 112 6.95 -0.40 -10.34
C SER A 112 8.33 0.11 -10.75
N HIS A 113 9.35 -0.69 -10.45
CA HIS A 113 10.75 -0.52 -10.81
C HIS A 113 11.14 -1.59 -11.83
N ASN A 114 11.86 -1.21 -12.89
CA ASN A 114 12.28 -2.09 -13.99
C ASN A 114 11.14 -2.99 -14.50
N THR A 115 9.99 -2.39 -14.83
CA THR A 115 8.73 -3.10 -15.10
C THR A 115 8.85 -4.15 -16.21
N TYR A 116 9.75 -3.95 -17.16
CA TYR A 116 10.00 -4.87 -18.27
C TYR A 116 10.60 -6.23 -17.85
N LEU A 117 11.21 -6.35 -16.67
CA LEU A 117 11.86 -7.58 -16.22
C LEU A 117 10.83 -8.58 -15.68
N LEU A 118 10.87 -9.83 -16.16
CA LEU A 118 10.09 -10.95 -15.59
C LEU A 118 10.80 -11.70 -14.46
N ALA A 119 12.12 -11.53 -14.33
CA ALA A 119 12.95 -12.27 -13.39
C ALA A 119 14.25 -11.50 -13.08
N HIS A 120 15.21 -12.18 -12.44
CA HIS A 120 16.51 -11.69 -11.97
C HIS A 120 17.18 -10.62 -12.87
N GLN A 121 17.69 -9.54 -12.28
CA GLN A 121 18.18 -8.35 -13.00
C GLN A 121 19.36 -8.60 -13.96
N LEU A 122 20.14 -9.68 -13.80
CA LEU A 122 21.33 -9.94 -14.64
C LEU A 122 21.10 -10.89 -15.83
N TYR A 123 20.13 -11.80 -15.73
CA TYR A 123 19.93 -12.90 -16.69
C TYR A 123 18.45 -13.17 -17.02
N GLY A 124 17.54 -12.34 -16.50
CA GLY A 124 16.12 -12.44 -16.76
C GLY A 124 15.75 -12.12 -18.22
N SER A 125 14.49 -12.31 -18.55
CA SER A 125 13.92 -11.90 -19.84
C SER A 125 13.14 -10.60 -19.68
N SER A 126 13.26 -9.72 -20.67
CA SER A 126 12.37 -8.57 -20.85
C SER A 126 11.08 -9.00 -21.57
N SER A 127 9.94 -8.47 -21.15
CA SER A 127 8.62 -8.74 -21.76
C SER A 127 7.74 -7.50 -21.73
N ALA A 128 6.96 -7.30 -22.81
CA ALA A 128 5.98 -6.23 -22.86
C ALA A 128 4.74 -6.57 -22.02
N GLU A 129 4.42 -7.86 -21.90
CA GLU A 129 3.32 -8.39 -21.09
C GLU A 129 3.47 -8.04 -19.61
N ALA A 130 4.71 -7.91 -19.11
CA ALA A 130 4.99 -7.47 -17.75
C ALA A 130 4.36 -6.10 -17.42
N TYR A 131 4.22 -5.20 -18.40
CA TYR A 131 3.52 -3.92 -18.23
C TYR A 131 2.01 -4.10 -18.11
N ASP A 132 1.40 -4.99 -18.90
CA ASP A 132 -0.04 -5.29 -18.80
C ASP A 132 -0.35 -5.92 -17.44
N GLU A 133 0.43 -6.93 -17.02
CA GLU A 133 0.28 -7.61 -15.72
C GLU A 133 0.40 -6.62 -14.56
N THR A 134 1.46 -5.79 -14.55
CA THR A 134 1.73 -4.83 -13.48
C THR A 134 0.65 -3.74 -13.40
N LEU A 135 0.19 -3.20 -14.54
CA LEU A 135 -0.88 -2.20 -14.56
C LEU A 135 -2.23 -2.81 -14.15
N ARG A 136 -2.55 -4.04 -14.59
CA ARG A 136 -3.76 -4.76 -14.18
C ARG A 136 -3.79 -5.11 -12.71
N ALA A 137 -2.63 -5.31 -12.08
CA ALA A 137 -2.49 -5.53 -10.65
C ALA A 137 -2.53 -4.23 -9.82
N GLY A 138 -2.67 -3.06 -10.46
CA GLY A 138 -2.94 -1.76 -9.81
C GLY A 138 -1.75 -0.81 -9.72
N ALA A 139 -0.68 -1.05 -10.47
CA ALA A 139 0.38 -0.05 -10.62
C ALA A 139 -0.10 1.16 -11.44
N ARG A 140 0.41 2.35 -11.10
CA ARG A 140 0.17 3.61 -11.79
C ARG A 140 1.42 4.42 -12.09
N CYS A 141 2.59 3.95 -11.65
CA CYS A 141 3.88 4.38 -12.18
C CYS A 141 4.65 3.16 -12.67
N VAL A 142 5.06 3.14 -13.94
CA VAL A 142 5.84 2.05 -14.55
C VAL A 142 7.12 2.61 -15.18
N GLU A 143 8.14 1.79 -15.30
CA GLU A 143 9.47 2.20 -15.74
C GLU A 143 9.86 1.55 -17.06
N ILE A 144 10.40 2.37 -17.98
CA ILE A 144 11.00 1.94 -19.24
C ILE A 144 12.47 2.36 -19.28
N ASP A 145 13.37 1.39 -19.43
CA ASP A 145 14.78 1.63 -19.76
C ASP A 145 14.97 1.59 -21.26
N ALA A 146 15.04 2.76 -21.89
CA ALA A 146 15.13 2.92 -23.34
C ALA A 146 16.60 2.99 -23.80
N TRP A 147 16.93 2.19 -24.81
CA TRP A 147 18.27 2.07 -25.40
C TRP A 147 18.21 2.13 -26.92
N ASP A 148 19.29 2.61 -27.52
CA ASP A 148 19.47 2.51 -28.97
C ASP A 148 19.47 1.04 -29.42
N ASN A 149 18.96 0.81 -30.62
CA ASN A 149 18.93 -0.50 -31.23
C ASN A 149 19.86 -0.51 -32.47
N PRO A 150 21.03 -1.18 -32.39
CA PRO A 150 21.96 -1.22 -33.51
C PRO A 150 21.41 -1.99 -34.71
N ASP A 151 20.45 -2.91 -34.49
CA ASP A 151 19.86 -3.73 -35.54
C ASP A 151 18.76 -2.98 -36.30
N ASN A 152 18.12 -1.98 -35.67
CA ASN A 152 17.12 -1.12 -36.29
C ASN A 152 17.08 0.25 -35.60
N LYS A 153 17.74 1.24 -36.20
CA LYS A 153 17.81 2.60 -35.66
C LYS A 153 16.46 3.30 -35.51
N ASP A 154 15.45 2.91 -36.30
CA ASP A 154 14.11 3.51 -36.24
C ASP A 154 13.26 2.93 -35.08
N GLU A 155 13.71 1.83 -34.47
CA GLU A 155 13.07 1.10 -33.38
C GLU A 155 14.01 0.94 -32.18
N PRO A 156 14.08 1.94 -31.28
CA PRO A 156 14.72 1.78 -29.98
C PRO A 156 14.20 0.56 -29.23
N LYS A 157 15.01 0.05 -28.31
CA LYS A 157 14.69 -1.16 -27.54
C LYS A 157 14.61 -0.86 -26.05
N VAL A 158 13.94 -1.75 -25.34
CA VAL A 158 13.85 -1.75 -23.88
C VAL A 158 14.61 -2.95 -23.35
N THR A 159 15.53 -2.71 -22.41
CA THR A 159 16.36 -3.74 -21.82
C THR A 159 17.06 -3.22 -20.57
N HIS A 160 17.53 -4.13 -19.71
CA HIS A 160 18.43 -3.75 -18.63
C HIS A 160 19.86 -3.63 -19.17
N GLY A 161 20.31 -2.40 -19.38
CA GLY A 161 21.59 -2.09 -20.00
C GLY A 161 22.78 -2.78 -19.35
N TYR A 162 23.81 -3.08 -20.15
CA TYR A 162 25.06 -3.72 -19.71
C TYR A 162 24.91 -5.11 -19.04
N THR A 163 23.73 -5.72 -19.10
CA THR A 163 23.47 -7.10 -18.65
C THR A 163 23.23 -8.07 -19.82
N LEU A 164 22.95 -9.35 -19.52
CA LEU A 164 22.63 -10.38 -20.53
C LEU A 164 21.11 -10.54 -20.75
N VAL A 165 20.31 -9.61 -20.22
CA VAL A 165 18.85 -9.63 -20.33
C VAL A 165 18.41 -9.45 -21.80
N SER A 166 17.33 -10.12 -22.21
CA SER A 166 16.76 -9.93 -23.55
C SER A 166 16.24 -8.51 -23.75
N ASN A 167 15.97 -8.13 -25.00
CA ASN A 167 15.39 -6.83 -25.31
C ASN A 167 14.03 -6.99 -26.01
N ILE A 168 13.20 -5.96 -25.89
CA ILE A 168 11.89 -5.85 -26.54
C ILE A 168 11.80 -4.50 -27.26
N PRO A 169 11.05 -4.36 -28.37
CA PRO A 169 10.90 -3.07 -29.05
C PRO A 169 10.18 -2.04 -28.16
N PHE A 170 10.66 -0.80 -28.15
CA PHE A 170 10.05 0.30 -27.40
C PHE A 170 8.60 0.57 -27.85
N ARG A 171 8.33 0.46 -29.16
CA ARG A 171 6.98 0.57 -29.70
C ARG A 171 6.02 -0.46 -29.10
N THR A 172 6.44 -1.71 -28.99
CA THR A 172 5.60 -2.78 -28.43
C THR A 172 5.22 -2.48 -26.98
N VAL A 173 6.15 -1.94 -26.19
CA VAL A 173 5.85 -1.50 -24.81
C VAL A 173 4.81 -0.37 -24.80
N CYS A 174 4.95 0.63 -25.67
CA CYS A 174 3.97 1.71 -25.80
C CYS A 174 2.59 1.18 -26.25
N GLU A 175 2.55 0.23 -27.18
CA GLU A 175 1.30 -0.38 -27.64
C GLU A 175 0.61 -1.14 -26.51
N THR A 176 1.35 -1.87 -25.68
CA THR A 176 0.81 -2.56 -24.51
C THR A 176 0.20 -1.57 -23.52
N ILE A 177 0.93 -0.50 -23.16
CA ILE A 177 0.41 0.52 -22.23
C ILE A 177 -0.84 1.21 -22.80
N ARG A 178 -0.85 1.55 -24.10
CA ARG A 178 -2.03 2.09 -24.79
C ARG A 178 -3.23 1.16 -24.65
N ASN A 179 -3.03 -0.14 -24.90
CA ASN A 179 -4.11 -1.13 -24.85
C ASN A 179 -4.71 -1.24 -23.43
N VAL A 180 -3.90 -1.07 -22.38
CA VAL A 180 -4.40 -1.00 -21.00
C VAL A 180 -5.28 0.23 -20.80
N VAL A 181 -4.83 1.42 -21.22
CA VAL A 181 -5.62 2.66 -21.13
C VAL A 181 -6.94 2.53 -21.88
N ASP A 182 -6.93 1.92 -23.07
CA ASP A 182 -8.13 1.67 -23.90
C ASP A 182 -9.11 0.71 -23.25
N HIS A 183 -8.59 -0.27 -22.53
CA HIS A 183 -9.39 -1.22 -21.79
C HIS A 183 -10.04 -0.56 -20.58
N GLU A 184 -9.25 0.16 -19.77
CA GLU A 184 -9.75 0.86 -18.57
C GLU A 184 -10.75 1.98 -18.92
N ALA A 185 -10.59 2.65 -20.06
CA ALA A 185 -11.54 3.67 -20.52
C ALA A 185 -12.96 3.12 -20.80
N LYS A 186 -13.12 1.79 -20.92
CA LYS A 186 -14.42 1.12 -21.10
C LYS A 186 -15.04 0.68 -19.76
N ASP A 187 -14.27 0.74 -18.68
CA ASP A 187 -14.73 0.35 -17.34
C ASP A 187 -15.67 1.44 -16.77
N PRO A 188 -16.73 1.08 -16.02
CA PRO A 188 -17.52 2.06 -15.28
C PRO A 188 -16.74 2.82 -14.19
N HIS A 189 -15.58 2.31 -13.72
CA HIS A 189 -14.75 3.00 -12.74
C HIS A 189 -13.89 4.11 -13.41
N PRO A 190 -13.65 5.25 -12.74
CA PRO A 190 -12.82 6.32 -13.30
C PRO A 190 -11.38 5.84 -13.50
N ALA A 191 -10.98 5.66 -14.77
CA ALA A 191 -9.61 5.36 -15.13
C ALA A 191 -8.63 6.40 -14.54
N ALA A 192 -7.50 5.92 -14.03
CA ALA A 192 -6.48 6.74 -13.39
C ALA A 192 -5.33 7.01 -14.37
N PRO A 193 -4.56 8.10 -14.20
CA PRO A 193 -3.44 8.38 -15.07
C PRO A 193 -2.31 7.35 -14.84
N ILE A 194 -1.51 7.11 -15.88
CA ILE A 194 -0.31 6.29 -15.81
C ILE A 194 0.91 7.20 -15.88
N LEU A 195 1.76 7.15 -14.88
CA LEU A 195 3.07 7.79 -14.88
C LEU A 195 4.09 6.85 -15.52
N LEU A 196 4.86 7.37 -16.45
CA LEU A 196 5.88 6.64 -17.20
C LEU A 196 7.27 7.17 -16.83
N SER A 197 7.98 6.44 -15.96
CA SER A 197 9.38 6.71 -15.64
C SER A 197 10.27 6.29 -16.80
N LEU A 198 10.79 7.24 -17.56
CA LEU A 198 11.66 6.97 -18.70
C LEU A 198 13.14 7.10 -18.28
N GLU A 199 13.86 5.98 -18.23
CA GLU A 199 15.32 5.98 -18.13
C GLU A 199 15.90 5.96 -19.55
N ASN A 200 16.43 7.09 -20.00
CA ASN A 200 16.92 7.26 -21.36
C ASN A 200 18.43 6.99 -21.46
N HIS A 201 18.79 6.07 -22.35
CA HIS A 201 20.18 5.78 -22.75
C HIS A 201 20.40 5.89 -24.26
N CYS A 202 19.43 6.47 -24.98
CA CYS A 202 19.52 6.68 -26.41
C CYS A 202 20.35 7.93 -26.78
N ASP A 203 21.02 7.87 -27.91
CA ASP A 203 21.60 9.01 -28.59
C ASP A 203 20.50 9.99 -29.09
N PRO A 204 20.85 11.19 -29.61
CA PRO A 204 19.86 12.15 -30.07
C PRO A 204 18.89 11.63 -31.16
N GLU A 205 19.35 10.75 -32.06
CA GLU A 205 18.49 10.16 -33.10
C GLU A 205 17.50 9.17 -32.46
N GLY A 206 17.99 8.30 -31.56
CA GLY A 206 17.15 7.39 -30.79
C GLY A 206 16.13 8.12 -29.92
N GLN A 207 16.51 9.23 -29.27
CA GLN A 207 15.59 10.06 -28.48
C GLN A 207 14.47 10.69 -29.33
N LEU A 208 14.79 11.16 -30.55
CA LEU A 208 13.77 11.63 -31.50
C LEU A 208 12.79 10.50 -31.85
N ARG A 209 13.30 9.27 -32.04
CA ARG A 209 12.46 8.08 -32.27
C ARG A 209 11.57 7.76 -31.07
N LEU A 210 12.09 7.81 -29.83
CA LEU A 210 11.28 7.61 -28.61
C LEU A 210 10.12 8.61 -28.57
N ALA A 211 10.42 9.90 -28.76
CA ALA A 211 9.43 10.96 -28.71
C ALA A 211 8.39 10.85 -29.85
N PHE A 212 8.82 10.42 -31.04
CA PHE A 212 7.92 10.14 -32.16
C PHE A 212 6.99 8.95 -31.87
N ILE A 213 7.54 7.82 -31.42
CA ILE A 213 6.77 6.61 -31.11
C ILE A 213 5.73 6.90 -30.03
N MET A 214 6.11 7.60 -28.95
CA MET A 214 5.16 7.97 -27.90
C MET A 214 4.01 8.82 -28.45
N ARG A 215 4.30 9.84 -29.27
CA ARG A 215 3.25 10.68 -29.88
C ARG A 215 2.36 9.90 -30.85
N GLU A 216 2.95 9.02 -31.66
CA GLU A 216 2.23 8.20 -32.64
C GLU A 216 1.34 7.15 -31.97
N VAL A 217 1.89 6.39 -31.01
CA VAL A 217 1.22 5.25 -30.40
C VAL A 217 0.20 5.69 -29.34
N PHE A 218 0.59 6.60 -28.44
CA PHE A 218 -0.32 7.05 -27.39
C PHE A 218 -1.33 8.08 -27.89
N GLY A 219 -1.00 8.85 -28.92
CA GLY A 219 -1.91 9.85 -29.50
C GLY A 219 -2.45 10.82 -28.46
N ASP A 220 -3.77 10.93 -28.37
CA ASP A 220 -4.50 11.76 -27.40
C ASP A 220 -4.40 11.26 -25.95
N ARG A 221 -3.91 10.04 -25.68
CA ARG A 221 -3.68 9.57 -24.30
C ARG A 221 -2.45 10.20 -23.68
N LEU A 222 -1.46 10.59 -24.51
CA LEU A 222 -0.25 11.25 -24.03
C LEU A 222 -0.57 12.65 -23.50
N LEU A 223 -0.10 12.95 -22.31
CA LEU A 223 -0.05 14.32 -21.83
C LEU A 223 1.16 15.03 -22.45
N SER A 224 0.95 15.68 -23.58
CA SER A 224 2.00 16.37 -24.35
C SER A 224 2.03 17.89 -24.15
N GLN A 225 1.06 18.44 -23.41
CA GLN A 225 0.95 19.87 -23.12
C GLN A 225 0.33 20.08 -21.74
N ALA A 226 0.62 21.24 -21.12
CA ALA A 226 0.02 21.62 -19.85
C ALA A 226 -1.51 21.71 -19.98
N ILE A 227 -2.22 21.16 -19.00
CA ILE A 227 -3.68 21.28 -18.88
C ILE A 227 -4.06 22.71 -18.48
N ARG A 228 -3.23 23.34 -17.64
CA ARG A 228 -3.41 24.69 -17.14
C ARG A 228 -2.54 25.67 -17.93
N GLU A 229 -3.16 26.51 -18.75
CA GLU A 229 -2.47 27.52 -19.56
C GLU A 229 -2.19 28.81 -18.76
N LYS A 230 -1.03 29.41 -19.01
CA LYS A 230 -0.57 30.64 -18.34
C LYS A 230 -1.49 31.83 -18.68
N GLY A 231 -2.18 32.38 -17.68
CA GLY A 231 -3.04 33.57 -17.83
C GLY A 231 -4.53 33.37 -17.49
N HIS A 232 -4.94 32.14 -17.14
CA HIS A 232 -6.27 31.83 -16.59
C HIS A 232 -6.29 31.86 -15.05
N ALA A 233 -7.44 31.58 -14.42
CA ALA A 233 -7.81 31.87 -13.01
C ALA A 233 -6.96 31.22 -11.88
N GLU A 234 -5.70 30.88 -12.10
CA GLU A 234 -4.86 30.10 -11.18
C GLU A 234 -3.55 30.80 -10.76
N GLN A 235 -3.53 32.13 -10.67
CA GLN A 235 -2.36 32.87 -10.19
C GLN A 235 -2.39 33.23 -8.68
N ASP A 236 -3.40 32.78 -7.93
CA ASP A 236 -3.49 33.03 -6.50
C ASP A 236 -2.97 31.83 -5.67
N GLY A 237 -1.65 31.75 -5.50
CA GLY A 237 -1.04 31.06 -4.36
C GLY A 237 -0.30 29.74 -4.63
N GLN A 238 0.43 29.26 -3.61
CA GLN A 238 1.44 28.18 -3.65
C GLN A 238 0.88 26.74 -3.78
N ALA A 239 -0.31 26.55 -4.36
CA ALA A 239 -0.99 25.25 -4.53
C ALA A 239 -0.96 24.74 -6.00
N ASN A 240 0.17 24.95 -6.69
CA ASN A 240 0.28 24.94 -8.15
C ASN A 240 0.71 23.59 -8.76
N HIS A 241 0.04 22.49 -8.40
CA HIS A 241 0.16 21.24 -9.16
C HIS A 241 -1.22 20.81 -9.69
N VAL A 242 -1.22 20.08 -10.80
CA VAL A 242 -2.44 19.54 -11.40
C VAL A 242 -3.13 18.58 -10.42
N ARG A 243 -4.45 18.60 -10.38
CA ARG A 243 -5.25 17.67 -9.57
C ARG A 243 -5.32 16.32 -10.26
N LEU A 244 -5.47 15.27 -9.47
CA LEU A 244 -5.57 13.91 -9.99
C LEU A 244 -6.78 13.71 -10.93
N GLU A 245 -7.88 14.41 -10.69
CA GLU A 245 -9.07 14.40 -11.57
C GLU A 245 -8.84 15.07 -12.92
N GLU A 246 -8.03 16.14 -12.97
CA GLU A 246 -7.76 16.89 -14.22
C GLU A 246 -6.89 16.07 -15.19
N LEU A 247 -6.05 15.17 -14.65
CA LEU A 247 -5.24 14.26 -15.46
C LEU A 247 -6.05 13.17 -16.16
N GLY A 248 -7.28 12.87 -15.70
CA GLY A 248 -8.11 11.80 -16.26
C GLY A 248 -7.36 10.47 -16.36
N ASN A 249 -7.34 9.88 -17.55
CA ASN A 249 -6.63 8.63 -17.90
C ASN A 249 -5.38 8.88 -18.77
N LYS A 250 -4.77 10.06 -18.65
CA LYS A 250 -3.59 10.41 -19.44
C LYS A 250 -2.36 9.59 -19.05
N ILE A 251 -1.45 9.45 -20.01
CA ILE A 251 -0.09 8.96 -19.81
C ILE A 251 0.81 10.17 -19.58
N VAL A 252 1.40 10.27 -18.40
CA VAL A 252 2.28 11.36 -17.97
C VAL A 252 3.72 10.85 -17.98
N VAL A 253 4.59 11.46 -18.80
CA VAL A 253 5.99 11.02 -18.89
C VAL A 253 6.83 11.75 -17.85
N ILE A 254 7.62 11.00 -17.10
CA ILE A 254 8.66 11.51 -16.22
C ILE A 254 9.96 11.50 -17.04
N VAL A 255 10.50 12.69 -17.31
CA VAL A 255 11.70 12.87 -18.15
C VAL A 255 12.83 13.41 -17.30
N GLU A 256 14.05 12.92 -17.50
CA GLU A 256 15.25 13.44 -16.84
C GLU A 256 15.47 14.92 -17.19
N TYR A 257 15.81 15.71 -16.17
CA TYR A 257 16.15 17.12 -16.29
C TYR A 257 17.60 17.32 -15.84
N HIS A 258 18.39 17.95 -16.69
CA HIS A 258 19.78 18.29 -16.41
C HIS A 258 19.92 19.80 -16.20
N PHE A 259 20.66 20.20 -15.17
CA PHE A 259 20.93 21.62 -14.96
C PHE A 259 21.90 22.16 -16.03
N PRO A 260 21.75 23.42 -16.47
CA PRO A 260 22.69 24.04 -17.38
C PRO A 260 24.12 24.03 -16.83
N GLY A 261 25.05 23.36 -17.53
CA GLY A 261 26.46 23.28 -17.14
C GLY A 261 26.83 22.14 -16.18
N GLU A 262 25.88 21.25 -15.87
CA GLU A 262 26.13 20.04 -15.08
C GLU A 262 27.03 19.05 -15.85
N ALA A 263 28.11 18.60 -15.21
CA ALA A 263 28.91 17.51 -15.75
C ALA A 263 28.14 16.20 -15.57
N ALA A 264 28.17 15.35 -16.59
CA ALA A 264 27.55 14.03 -16.56
C ALA A 264 27.97 13.23 -15.33
N ASP A 265 27.06 13.06 -14.38
CA ASP A 265 27.43 12.50 -13.10
C ASP A 265 27.39 10.97 -13.10
N ASN A 266 28.38 10.40 -12.43
CA ASN A 266 28.75 9.00 -12.48
C ASN A 266 28.95 8.52 -11.02
N SER A 267 27.88 8.17 -10.31
CA SER A 267 28.05 7.41 -9.06
C SER A 267 26.83 6.61 -8.60
N SER A 268 27.08 5.37 -8.15
CA SER A 268 26.88 4.99 -6.74
C SER A 268 27.72 3.74 -6.43
N SER A 269 28.43 3.71 -5.29
CA SER A 269 29.11 2.51 -4.77
C SER A 269 28.67 2.23 -3.32
N SER A 270 28.68 0.96 -2.92
CA SER A 270 29.00 0.40 -1.59
C SER A 270 28.58 -1.08 -1.57
N SER A 271 29.32 -1.88 -0.81
CA SER A 271 29.46 -3.34 -0.93
C SER A 271 28.86 -4.09 0.26
N ASP A 272 28.04 -5.10 -0.02
CA ASP A 272 27.85 -6.30 0.80
C ASP A 272 27.15 -7.39 -0.04
N ASP A 273 27.84 -7.86 -1.09
CA ASP A 273 27.33 -8.90 -2.01
C ASP A 273 28.40 -9.99 -2.23
N ASP A 274 27.97 -11.21 -2.59
CA ASP A 274 28.81 -12.40 -2.79
C ASP A 274 29.81 -12.25 -3.97
N GLU A 275 30.88 -13.06 -4.00
CA GLU A 275 32.03 -12.86 -4.91
C GLU A 275 31.69 -12.97 -6.42
N GLU A 276 30.65 -13.72 -6.83
CA GLU A 276 30.19 -13.77 -8.23
C GLU A 276 29.42 -12.49 -8.62
N GLU A 277 28.51 -12.02 -7.76
CA GLU A 277 27.75 -10.78 -7.96
C GLU A 277 28.67 -9.56 -7.98
N LYS A 278 29.74 -9.58 -7.19
CA LYS A 278 30.74 -8.52 -7.11
C LYS A 278 31.54 -8.34 -8.40
N ASN A 279 31.79 -9.40 -9.15
CA ASN A 279 32.50 -9.31 -10.45
C ASN A 279 31.56 -8.79 -11.54
N ALA A 280 30.33 -9.33 -11.63
CA ALA A 280 29.32 -8.80 -12.56
C ALA A 280 29.01 -7.32 -12.30
N LYS A 281 28.96 -6.93 -11.01
CA LYS A 281 28.80 -5.54 -10.54
C LYS A 281 29.93 -4.62 -11.01
N LYS A 282 31.19 -5.04 -10.86
CA LYS A 282 32.35 -4.25 -11.33
C LYS A 282 32.34 -4.07 -12.85
N ASP A 283 31.99 -5.11 -13.60
CA ASP A 283 31.91 -5.06 -15.05
C ASP A 283 30.76 -4.13 -15.52
N TYR A 284 29.61 -4.21 -14.85
CA TYR A 284 28.48 -3.30 -15.08
C TYR A 284 28.86 -1.85 -14.79
N GLU A 285 29.46 -1.57 -13.61
CA GLU A 285 29.90 -0.22 -13.21
C GLU A 285 30.96 0.33 -14.18
N ALA A 286 31.91 -0.50 -14.62
CA ALA A 286 32.94 -0.11 -15.57
C ALA A 286 32.35 0.25 -16.94
N LYS A 287 31.38 -0.54 -17.43
CA LYS A 287 30.69 -0.29 -18.71
C LYS A 287 29.81 0.97 -18.64
N LYS A 288 29.07 1.17 -17.55
CA LYS A 288 28.28 2.36 -17.30
C LYS A 288 29.16 3.61 -17.24
N LYS A 289 30.30 3.53 -16.55
CA LYS A 289 31.27 4.65 -16.45
C LYS A 289 31.92 5.01 -17.78
N ALA A 290 32.08 4.05 -18.68
CA ALA A 290 32.67 4.24 -20.01
C ALA A 290 31.69 4.81 -21.05
N ALA A 291 30.38 4.84 -20.74
CA ALA A 291 29.38 5.34 -21.68
C ALA A 291 29.37 6.88 -21.74
N PRO A 292 29.20 7.46 -22.95
CA PRO A 292 29.07 8.90 -23.09
C PRO A 292 27.76 9.39 -22.46
N PRO A 293 27.73 10.59 -21.87
CA PRO A 293 26.48 11.17 -21.42
C PRO A 293 25.53 11.45 -22.56
N SER A 294 24.28 11.00 -22.42
CA SER A 294 23.19 11.42 -23.29
C SER A 294 22.54 12.66 -22.70
N LEU A 295 22.70 13.83 -23.33
CA LEU A 295 21.87 14.99 -23.00
C LEU A 295 20.46 14.75 -23.55
N ILE A 296 19.43 15.14 -22.79
CA ILE A 296 18.04 15.06 -23.22
C ILE A 296 17.77 16.12 -24.29
N ILE A 297 17.24 15.72 -25.45
CA ILE A 297 16.87 16.64 -26.53
C ILE A 297 15.56 17.39 -26.22
N PRO A 298 15.34 18.60 -26.77
CA PRO A 298 14.13 19.39 -26.51
C PRO A 298 12.81 18.64 -26.81
N GLU A 299 12.79 17.81 -27.85
CA GLU A 299 11.61 17.05 -28.26
C GLU A 299 11.17 16.00 -27.23
N LEU A 300 12.14 15.44 -26.49
CA LEU A 300 11.91 14.48 -25.42
C LEU A 300 11.65 15.22 -24.10
N GLU A 301 12.42 16.27 -23.80
CA GLU A 301 12.23 17.16 -22.64
C GLU A 301 10.80 17.69 -22.57
N ALA A 302 10.23 18.12 -23.71
CA ALA A 302 8.89 18.66 -23.81
C ALA A 302 7.77 17.69 -23.38
N LEU A 303 8.04 16.37 -23.29
CA LEU A 303 7.07 15.39 -22.80
C LEU A 303 6.99 15.36 -21.26
N GLY A 304 7.98 15.90 -20.55
CA GLY A 304 8.04 15.99 -19.08
C GLY A 304 7.20 17.14 -18.52
N VAL A 305 5.89 17.17 -18.79
CA VAL A 305 5.02 18.34 -18.50
C VAL A 305 4.88 18.63 -17.00
N TYR A 306 4.56 17.61 -16.19
CA TYR A 306 4.27 17.75 -14.76
C TYR A 306 5.20 16.91 -13.84
N ALA A 307 6.24 16.31 -14.42
CA ALA A 307 7.21 15.49 -13.71
C ALA A 307 8.59 15.54 -14.39
N GLN A 308 9.44 16.45 -13.91
CA GLN A 308 10.78 16.67 -14.43
C GLN A 308 11.78 16.09 -13.43
N SER A 309 12.34 14.93 -13.74
CA SER A 309 13.16 14.12 -12.84
C SER A 309 14.54 14.75 -12.64
N VAL A 310 14.79 15.24 -11.43
CA VAL A 310 16.06 15.84 -11.01
C VAL A 310 16.78 14.87 -10.09
N LYS A 311 18.04 14.58 -10.41
CA LYS A 311 18.96 13.86 -9.51
C LYS A 311 19.58 14.90 -8.57
N PRO A 312 19.40 14.79 -7.24
CA PRO A 312 19.93 15.80 -6.33
C PRO A 312 21.46 15.69 -6.24
N VAL A 313 22.16 16.78 -6.60
CA VAL A 313 23.63 16.89 -6.49
C VAL A 313 24.12 17.21 -5.08
N ASN A 314 23.24 17.76 -4.24
CA ASN A 314 23.51 18.13 -2.85
C ASN A 314 22.19 18.12 -2.05
N ASN A 315 22.24 18.56 -0.79
CA ASN A 315 21.09 18.55 0.12
C ASN A 315 20.18 19.79 0.01
N SER A 316 20.44 20.72 -0.92
CA SER A 316 19.68 21.97 -1.04
C SER A 316 18.20 21.75 -1.35
N TRP A 317 17.83 20.63 -1.98
CA TRP A 317 16.45 20.33 -2.37
C TRP A 317 15.48 20.21 -1.18
N PHE A 318 15.96 19.95 0.04
CA PHE A 318 15.15 19.99 1.27
C PHE A 318 15.58 21.08 2.26
N GLU A 319 16.75 21.69 2.09
CA GLU A 319 17.25 22.77 2.96
C GLU A 319 16.79 24.17 2.48
N GLU A 320 16.66 24.36 1.17
CA GLU A 320 16.22 25.58 0.50
C GLU A 320 15.20 25.26 -0.62
N VAL A 321 14.71 26.29 -1.32
CA VAL A 321 14.08 26.08 -2.64
C VAL A 321 15.21 25.67 -3.59
N LEU A 322 15.06 24.52 -4.25
CA LEU A 322 16.01 24.05 -5.27
C LEU A 322 16.20 25.16 -6.32
N GLN A 323 17.39 25.78 -6.30
CA GLN A 323 17.69 26.90 -7.19
C GLN A 323 17.74 26.40 -8.63
N ASP A 324 17.21 27.20 -9.55
CA ASP A 324 17.09 26.87 -10.98
C ASP A 324 16.32 25.56 -11.26
N ALA A 325 15.53 25.07 -10.30
CA ALA A 325 14.68 23.90 -10.48
C ALA A 325 13.63 24.14 -11.57
N PRO A 326 13.31 23.10 -12.35
CA PRO A 326 12.18 23.19 -13.25
C PRO A 326 10.87 23.26 -12.45
N HIS A 327 9.83 23.87 -13.03
CA HIS A 327 8.59 24.21 -12.31
C HIS A 327 7.91 23.01 -11.63
N HIS A 328 7.97 21.84 -12.26
CA HIS A 328 7.42 20.60 -11.72
C HIS A 328 8.51 19.56 -11.47
N HIS A 329 9.53 19.94 -10.69
CA HIS A 329 10.60 19.02 -10.35
C HIS A 329 10.10 17.83 -9.54
N LEU A 330 10.72 16.68 -9.83
CA LEU A 330 10.57 15.41 -9.14
C LEU A 330 11.95 14.99 -8.66
N ILE A 331 12.14 14.84 -7.35
CA ILE A 331 13.43 14.38 -6.81
C ILE A 331 13.54 12.87 -6.96
N ASN A 332 14.50 12.41 -7.74
CA ASN A 332 14.76 10.99 -7.99
C ASN A 332 15.99 10.54 -7.19
N VAL A 333 15.80 9.70 -6.17
CA VAL A 333 16.84 9.35 -5.19
C VAL A 333 16.84 7.86 -4.86
N SER A 334 18.02 7.27 -4.65
CA SER A 334 18.12 5.87 -4.20
C SER A 334 17.65 5.72 -2.75
N GLU A 335 17.14 4.54 -2.39
CA GLU A 335 16.72 4.22 -1.02
C GLU A 335 17.81 4.55 0.02
N SER A 336 19.09 4.26 -0.30
CA SER A 336 20.22 4.48 0.60
C SER A 336 20.59 5.96 0.71
N GLY A 337 20.45 6.71 -0.40
CA GLY A 337 20.66 8.14 -0.40
C GLY A 337 19.63 8.82 0.50
N LEU A 338 18.35 8.47 0.35
CA LEU A 338 17.28 9.03 1.16
C LEU A 338 17.36 8.58 2.62
N ALA A 339 17.61 7.29 2.88
CA ALA A 339 17.70 6.75 4.24
C ALA A 339 18.81 7.41 5.06
N SER A 340 19.91 7.85 4.42
CA SER A 340 21.02 8.53 5.12
C SER A 340 20.62 9.87 5.77
N HIS A 341 19.50 10.46 5.35
CA HIS A 341 18.97 11.70 5.91
C HIS A 341 17.92 11.47 7.02
N LEU A 342 17.48 10.23 7.24
CA LEU A 342 16.44 9.90 8.20
C LEU A 342 17.04 9.45 9.54
N PRO A 343 16.45 9.83 10.70
CA PRO A 343 15.28 10.70 10.85
C PRO A 343 15.62 12.21 10.92
N ALA A 344 16.89 12.58 10.82
CA ALA A 344 17.38 13.92 11.14
C ALA A 344 16.73 15.05 10.31
N HIS A 345 16.37 14.78 9.05
CA HIS A 345 15.79 15.75 8.12
C HIS A 345 14.36 15.39 7.69
N SER A 346 13.68 14.49 8.40
CA SER A 346 12.34 14.02 8.03
C SER A 346 11.31 15.14 7.88
N ASP A 347 11.37 16.18 8.72
CA ASP A 347 10.45 17.32 8.70
C ASP A 347 10.62 18.18 7.43
N LYS A 348 11.88 18.40 7.03
CA LYS A 348 12.23 19.18 5.83
C LYS A 348 11.84 18.43 4.58
N ILE A 349 12.15 17.14 4.54
CA ILE A 349 11.81 16.27 3.41
C ILE A 349 10.29 16.13 3.28
N SER A 350 9.56 15.99 4.38
CA SER A 350 8.09 15.92 4.36
C SER A 350 7.46 17.20 3.83
N ARG A 351 7.99 18.37 4.22
CA ARG A 351 7.54 19.67 3.68
C ARG A 351 7.82 19.80 2.19
N HIS A 352 8.98 19.36 1.71
CA HIS A 352 9.24 19.29 0.27
C HIS A 352 8.22 18.37 -0.43
N ASN A 353 8.00 17.17 0.10
CA ASN A 353 7.10 16.17 -0.48
C ASN A 353 5.61 16.56 -0.40
N ALA A 354 5.23 17.58 0.39
CA ALA A 354 3.88 18.13 0.37
C ALA A 354 3.57 18.91 -0.91
N HIS A 355 4.61 19.42 -1.60
CA HIS A 355 4.47 20.29 -2.78
C HIS A 355 5.09 19.71 -4.05
N HIS A 356 6.06 18.80 -3.93
CA HIS A 356 6.82 18.25 -5.04
C HIS A 356 6.84 16.72 -5.01
N LEU A 357 7.02 16.12 -6.18
CA LEU A 357 7.10 14.67 -6.32
C LEU A 357 8.48 14.16 -5.89
N MET A 358 8.50 12.95 -5.35
CA MET A 358 9.72 12.21 -5.03
C MET A 358 9.56 10.76 -5.50
N ARG A 359 10.58 10.29 -6.21
CA ARG A 359 10.79 8.88 -6.54
C ARG A 359 11.93 8.31 -5.74
N VAL A 360 11.64 7.22 -5.02
CA VAL A 360 12.61 6.41 -4.29
C VAL A 360 12.70 5.06 -4.98
N PHE A 361 13.90 4.65 -5.34
CA PHE A 361 14.13 3.39 -6.05
C PHE A 361 15.20 2.53 -5.35
N PRO A 362 15.16 1.19 -5.53
CA PRO A 362 16.15 0.29 -4.97
C PRO A 362 17.54 0.64 -5.51
N LYS A 363 18.57 0.58 -4.67
CA LYS A 363 19.93 0.88 -5.15
C LYS A 363 20.33 -0.10 -6.26
N GLY A 364 20.87 0.40 -7.37
CA GLY A 364 21.29 -0.42 -8.53
C GLY A 364 22.35 -1.48 -8.25
N THR A 365 22.91 -1.52 -7.03
CA THR A 365 23.76 -2.62 -6.57
C THR A 365 22.97 -3.86 -6.14
N ARG A 366 21.63 -3.80 -6.05
CA ARG A 366 20.75 -4.92 -5.67
C ARG A 366 20.44 -5.83 -6.85
N ILE A 367 21.41 -6.65 -7.23
CA ILE A 367 21.31 -7.63 -8.31
C ILE A 367 20.18 -8.66 -8.11
N SER A 368 19.86 -8.99 -6.85
CA SER A 368 18.85 -9.97 -6.46
C SER A 368 17.38 -9.53 -6.65
N SER A 369 17.12 -8.35 -7.23
CA SER A 369 15.76 -7.77 -7.35
C SER A 369 15.05 -7.55 -6.01
N LYS A 370 15.78 -7.50 -4.89
CA LYS A 370 15.22 -7.23 -3.57
C LYS A 370 14.57 -5.86 -3.53
N ASN A 371 13.41 -5.80 -2.89
CA ASN A 371 12.66 -4.57 -2.71
C ASN A 371 13.27 -3.69 -1.60
N LEU A 372 13.12 -2.38 -1.77
CA LEU A 372 13.26 -1.43 -0.67
C LEU A 372 12.13 -1.62 0.35
N HIS A 373 12.29 -1.11 1.56
CA HIS A 373 11.22 -1.08 2.56
C HIS A 373 10.45 0.24 2.46
N PRO A 374 9.20 0.26 1.96
CA PRO A 374 8.56 1.51 1.54
C PRO A 374 7.94 2.30 2.71
N VAL A 375 7.59 1.64 3.81
CA VAL A 375 6.81 2.26 4.91
C VAL A 375 7.52 3.47 5.54
N PRO A 376 8.84 3.44 5.82
CA PRO A 376 9.56 4.64 6.26
C PRO A 376 9.53 5.80 5.26
N PHE A 377 9.60 5.52 3.96
CA PHE A 377 9.59 6.56 2.92
C PHE A 377 8.19 7.12 2.69
N TRP A 378 7.14 6.30 2.75
CA TRP A 378 5.77 6.82 2.85
C TRP A 378 5.59 7.66 4.12
N GLY A 379 6.34 7.34 5.19
CA GLY A 379 6.38 8.07 6.45
C GLY A 379 6.81 9.54 6.33
N ILE A 380 7.57 9.88 5.28
CA ILE A 380 7.97 11.25 4.94
C ILE A 380 7.26 11.77 3.67
N GLY A 381 6.17 11.11 3.27
CA GLY A 381 5.38 11.52 2.13
C GLY A 381 5.99 11.26 0.76
N ALA A 382 6.99 10.38 0.62
CA ALA A 382 7.48 10.01 -0.72
C ALA A 382 6.36 9.32 -1.53
N GLN A 383 6.04 9.88 -2.71
CA GLN A 383 4.88 9.46 -3.50
C GLN A 383 5.14 8.18 -4.27
N ILE A 384 6.32 8.07 -4.90
CA ILE A 384 6.69 7.00 -5.82
C ILE A 384 7.77 6.17 -5.13
N CYS A 385 7.37 5.17 -4.35
CA CYS A 385 8.27 4.14 -3.86
C CYS A 385 8.29 2.99 -4.88
N ALA A 386 9.26 2.99 -5.80
CA ALA A 386 9.31 2.04 -6.90
C ALA A 386 9.75 0.66 -6.38
N LEU A 387 8.91 -0.35 -6.57
CA LEU A 387 9.15 -1.72 -6.12
C LEU A 387 9.39 -2.65 -7.31
N ASN A 388 10.18 -3.70 -7.14
CA ASN A 388 10.32 -4.83 -8.05
C ASN A 388 9.06 -5.72 -7.94
N TRP A 389 8.23 -5.74 -8.98
CA TRP A 389 6.93 -6.46 -9.00
C TRP A 389 7.06 -7.95 -9.32
N GLN A 390 8.24 -8.41 -9.71
CA GLN A 390 8.49 -9.79 -10.16
C GLN A 390 8.34 -10.83 -9.03
N THR A 391 8.30 -10.39 -7.78
CA THR A 391 8.14 -11.26 -6.60
C THR A 391 7.17 -10.64 -5.60
N PHE A 392 6.26 -11.45 -5.05
CA PHE A 392 5.26 -10.96 -4.09
C PHE A 392 5.74 -11.07 -2.63
N GLY A 393 6.90 -10.44 -2.35
CA GLY A 393 7.53 -10.40 -1.02
C GLY A 393 6.90 -9.39 -0.06
N ALA A 394 7.55 -9.18 1.10
CA ALA A 394 7.01 -8.34 2.18
C ALA A 394 6.64 -6.92 1.74
N SER A 395 7.51 -6.23 1.00
CA SER A 395 7.24 -4.87 0.51
C SER A 395 6.05 -4.83 -0.45
N MET A 396 5.89 -5.84 -1.32
CA MET A 396 4.74 -5.95 -2.23
C MET A 396 3.44 -6.23 -1.48
N GLN A 397 3.50 -7.04 -0.41
CA GLN A 397 2.34 -7.29 0.46
C GLN A 397 1.90 -6.01 1.19
N LEU A 398 2.85 -5.16 1.61
CA LEU A 398 2.55 -3.85 2.21
C LEU A 398 2.02 -2.85 1.16
N ASN A 399 2.53 -2.90 -0.08
CA ASN A 399 2.01 -2.11 -1.20
C ASN A 399 0.54 -2.46 -1.49
N GLU A 400 0.23 -3.75 -1.58
CA GLU A 400 -1.15 -4.25 -1.69
C GLU A 400 -2.04 -3.70 -0.57
N ALA A 401 -1.56 -3.71 0.68
CA ALA A 401 -2.33 -3.22 1.83
C ALA A 401 -2.56 -1.70 1.82
N LEU A 402 -1.61 -0.90 1.34
CA LEU A 402 -1.75 0.56 1.25
C LEU A 402 -2.80 0.95 0.20
N PHE A 403 -2.70 0.35 -0.98
CA PHE A 403 -3.53 0.70 -2.15
C PHE A 403 -4.85 -0.08 -2.23
N SER A 404 -5.12 -0.97 -1.27
CA SER A 404 -6.36 -1.75 -1.22
C SER A 404 -7.59 -0.85 -1.33
N GLY A 405 -8.49 -1.19 -2.27
CA GLY A 405 -9.72 -0.42 -2.54
C GLY A 405 -9.52 0.93 -3.23
N SER A 406 -8.34 1.17 -3.82
CA SER A 406 -8.04 2.34 -4.65
C SER A 406 -7.73 1.94 -6.10
N GLU A 407 -7.61 2.95 -6.96
CA GLU A 407 -7.19 2.80 -8.36
C GLU A 407 -5.67 3.06 -8.54
N GLY A 408 -4.88 2.75 -7.50
CA GLY A 408 -3.42 2.94 -7.44
C GLY A 408 -2.96 4.31 -6.94
N PHE A 409 -3.89 5.14 -6.46
CA PHE A 409 -3.65 6.45 -5.84
C PHE A 409 -4.37 6.53 -4.48
N ILE A 410 -3.64 6.91 -3.44
CA ILE A 410 -4.18 7.11 -2.08
C ILE A 410 -3.73 8.47 -1.57
N LEU A 411 -4.67 9.30 -1.11
CA LEU A 411 -4.36 10.59 -0.51
C LEU A 411 -3.49 10.39 0.74
N LYS A 412 -2.46 11.23 0.88
CA LYS A 412 -1.59 11.25 2.05
C LYS A 412 -2.35 11.72 3.31
N PRO A 413 -1.88 11.31 4.51
CA PRO A 413 -2.31 11.92 5.76
C PRO A 413 -2.20 13.45 5.71
N ALA A 414 -3.11 14.16 6.39
CA ALA A 414 -3.19 15.61 6.33
C ALA A 414 -1.88 16.31 6.73
N GLU A 415 -1.11 15.71 7.64
CA GLU A 415 0.17 16.21 8.11
C GLU A 415 1.25 16.22 7.00
N LEU A 416 1.12 15.37 5.98
CA LEU A 416 2.06 15.26 4.85
C LEU A 416 1.58 16.00 3.59
N ARG A 417 0.49 16.77 3.68
CA ARG A 417 -0.08 17.55 2.58
C ARG A 417 0.24 19.03 2.72
N SER A 418 -0.10 19.83 1.71
CA SER A 418 0.14 21.27 1.74
C SER A 418 -0.51 21.91 2.97
N GLY A 419 0.26 22.66 3.75
CA GLY A 419 -0.18 23.25 5.03
C GLY A 419 -0.16 22.31 6.24
N GLY A 420 0.26 21.05 6.06
CA GLY A 420 0.46 20.08 7.14
C GLY A 420 1.73 20.34 7.97
N SER A 421 1.86 19.65 9.10
CA SER A 421 3.00 19.80 10.02
C SER A 421 4.28 19.12 9.56
N GLY A 422 4.21 18.21 8.59
CA GLY A 422 5.31 17.33 8.16
C GLY A 422 5.61 16.19 9.15
N HIS A 423 4.82 16.02 10.21
CA HIS A 423 5.07 15.04 11.27
C HIS A 423 3.92 14.05 11.38
N LEU A 424 4.15 12.80 10.98
CA LEU A 424 3.18 11.73 11.13
C LEU A 424 3.17 11.19 12.56
N GLY A 425 2.20 11.61 13.35
CA GLY A 425 1.90 10.99 14.64
C GLY A 425 1.17 11.93 15.57
N SER A 426 0.16 11.40 16.27
CA SER A 426 -0.66 12.23 17.18
C SER A 426 0.00 12.48 18.55
N GLY A 427 1.24 12.02 18.75
CA GLY A 427 1.92 11.99 20.06
C GLY A 427 1.30 11.01 21.08
N SER A 428 0.19 10.36 20.72
CA SER A 428 -0.51 9.39 21.55
C SER A 428 -0.06 7.97 21.25
N LYS A 429 -0.35 7.03 22.16
CA LYS A 429 -0.13 5.60 21.93
C LYS A 429 -1.46 4.89 21.68
N ARG A 430 -1.44 3.86 20.84
CA ARG A 430 -2.54 2.89 20.69
C ARG A 430 -2.12 1.52 21.17
N LYS A 431 -3.11 0.75 21.62
CA LYS A 431 -3.01 -0.68 21.86
C LYS A 431 -3.84 -1.39 20.78
N LEU A 432 -3.20 -2.23 19.97
CA LEU A 432 -3.88 -3.17 19.09
C LEU A 432 -4.08 -4.47 19.86
N ARG A 433 -5.32 -4.97 19.89
CA ARG A 433 -5.64 -6.34 20.25
C ARG A 433 -6.22 -7.02 19.02
N LEU A 434 -5.55 -8.07 18.55
CA LEU A 434 -6.02 -8.93 17.47
C LEU A 434 -6.46 -10.26 18.08
N HIS A 435 -7.76 -10.50 18.11
CA HIS A 435 -8.29 -11.80 18.50
C HIS A 435 -8.37 -12.69 17.27
N VAL A 436 -7.57 -13.75 17.26
CA VAL A 436 -7.45 -14.72 16.17
C VAL A 436 -8.30 -15.94 16.53
N GLY A 437 -9.43 -16.13 15.83
CA GLY A 437 -10.30 -17.27 16.05
C GLY A 437 -9.71 -18.55 15.47
N GLY A 438 -9.49 -18.59 14.16
CA GLY A 438 -9.04 -19.78 13.45
C GLY A 438 -8.83 -19.51 11.95
N ALA A 439 -8.49 -20.56 11.20
CA ALA A 439 -8.43 -20.53 9.74
C ALA A 439 -9.31 -21.63 9.12
N THR A 440 -9.72 -21.43 7.87
CA THR A 440 -10.35 -22.45 7.01
C THR A 440 -9.52 -22.62 5.76
N ASP A 441 -9.41 -23.86 5.25
CA ASP A 441 -8.80 -24.19 3.95
C ASP A 441 -7.34 -23.70 3.79
N ILE A 442 -6.48 -23.88 4.80
CA ILE A 442 -5.04 -23.61 4.66
C ILE A 442 -4.45 -24.45 3.50
N PRO A 443 -3.79 -23.83 2.50
CA PRO A 443 -3.20 -24.56 1.39
C PRO A 443 -1.98 -25.33 1.87
N VAL A 444 -1.93 -26.63 1.55
CA VAL A 444 -0.78 -27.48 1.82
C VAL A 444 -0.11 -27.83 0.49
N PRO A 445 1.19 -27.58 0.32
CA PRO A 445 1.92 -27.97 -0.90
C PRO A 445 1.81 -29.47 -1.18
N SER A 446 1.61 -29.84 -2.44
CA SER A 446 1.40 -31.24 -2.86
C SER A 446 2.65 -32.10 -2.81
N ASP A 447 3.82 -31.48 -2.76
CA ASP A 447 5.14 -32.12 -2.67
C ASP A 447 5.57 -32.46 -1.24
N ARG A 448 4.73 -32.12 -0.26
CA ARG A 448 4.93 -32.49 1.14
C ARG A 448 4.61 -33.96 1.36
N ASP A 449 5.43 -34.64 2.18
CA ASP A 449 5.16 -36.03 2.58
C ASP A 449 3.78 -36.14 3.25
N GLU A 450 2.92 -37.03 2.73
CA GLU A 450 1.54 -37.21 3.23
C GLU A 450 1.48 -37.58 4.72
N ASP A 451 2.57 -38.19 5.24
CA ASP A 451 2.73 -38.56 6.64
C ASP A 451 3.13 -37.37 7.56
N GLU A 452 3.62 -36.25 7.00
CA GLU A 452 4.03 -35.06 7.74
C GLU A 452 2.89 -34.06 7.91
N THR A 453 2.09 -34.28 8.94
CA THR A 453 1.02 -33.37 9.35
C THR A 453 1.55 -31.96 9.67
N ILE A 454 0.95 -30.92 9.07
CA ILE A 454 1.27 -29.52 9.36
C ILE A 454 0.93 -29.13 10.81
N LYS A 455 1.68 -28.17 11.37
CA LYS A 455 1.42 -27.58 12.69
C LYS A 455 1.24 -26.07 12.55
N PRO A 456 0.10 -25.60 12.04
CA PRO A 456 -0.03 -24.23 11.60
C PRO A 456 -0.09 -23.25 12.78
N TYR A 457 0.52 -22.09 12.58
CA TYR A 457 0.39 -20.92 13.44
C TYR A 457 0.31 -19.66 12.60
N LEU A 458 -0.33 -18.63 13.15
CA LEU A 458 -0.39 -17.31 12.55
C LEU A 458 0.71 -16.45 13.15
N THR A 459 1.56 -15.88 12.30
CA THR A 459 2.52 -14.83 12.67
C THR A 459 1.99 -13.49 12.23
N CYS A 460 2.08 -12.48 13.09
CA CYS A 460 1.65 -11.12 12.82
C CYS A 460 2.78 -10.14 13.14
N THR A 461 3.15 -9.31 12.17
CA THR A 461 4.21 -8.31 12.26
C THR A 461 3.60 -6.93 12.10
N LEU A 462 3.77 -6.06 13.12
CA LEU A 462 3.27 -4.69 13.08
C LEU A 462 4.34 -3.76 12.52
N VAL A 463 4.10 -3.21 11.33
CA VAL A 463 5.06 -2.37 10.59
C VAL A 463 4.68 -0.91 10.78
N HIS A 464 5.66 -0.09 11.15
CA HIS A 464 5.47 1.32 11.54
C HIS A 464 6.45 2.22 10.76
N PRO A 465 6.07 3.42 10.31
CA PRO A 465 6.93 4.30 9.50
C PRO A 465 8.18 4.80 10.25
N HIS A 466 8.11 4.92 11.58
CA HIS A 466 9.26 5.27 12.41
C HIS A 466 10.18 4.09 12.77
N ASP A 467 9.91 2.87 12.31
CA ASP A 467 10.83 1.73 12.49
C ASP A 467 11.91 1.75 11.38
N LEU A 468 12.94 2.56 11.59
CA LEU A 468 14.07 2.69 10.66
C LEU A 468 15.09 1.56 10.81
N GLU A 469 15.04 0.80 11.91
CA GLU A 469 15.95 -0.33 12.14
C GLU A 469 15.50 -1.61 11.44
N MET A 470 14.31 -1.59 10.82
CA MET A 470 13.69 -2.74 10.16
C MET A 470 13.52 -3.94 11.10
N LYS A 471 13.12 -3.69 12.35
CA LYS A 471 12.88 -4.73 13.36
C LYS A 471 11.45 -4.64 13.92
N PRO A 472 10.44 -4.83 13.06
CA PRO A 472 9.06 -4.61 13.47
C PRO A 472 8.63 -5.62 14.55
N PRO A 473 7.85 -5.21 15.57
CA PRO A 473 7.40 -6.10 16.62
C PRO A 473 6.49 -7.21 16.09
N LYS A 474 6.95 -8.44 16.25
CA LYS A 474 6.27 -9.67 15.83
C LYS A 474 5.57 -10.37 17.00
N ARG A 475 4.38 -10.92 16.76
CA ARG A 475 3.65 -11.84 17.66
C ARG A 475 3.17 -13.04 16.86
N LYS A 476 2.89 -14.15 17.54
CA LYS A 476 2.36 -15.34 16.89
C LYS A 476 1.43 -16.10 17.82
N THR A 477 0.50 -16.84 17.24
CA THR A 477 -0.26 -17.86 17.97
C THR A 477 0.61 -19.07 18.28
N ALA A 478 0.12 -19.97 19.14
CA ALA A 478 0.71 -21.29 19.28
C ALA A 478 0.52 -22.14 18.01
N GLY A 479 1.45 -23.07 17.78
CA GLY A 479 1.30 -24.09 16.74
C GLY A 479 0.13 -25.02 17.05
N TYR A 480 -0.86 -25.07 16.17
CA TYR A 480 -2.00 -25.95 16.31
C TYR A 480 -1.57 -27.41 16.14
N LYS A 481 -2.04 -28.26 17.04
CA LYS A 481 -1.78 -29.71 17.02
C LYS A 481 -3.08 -30.44 17.21
N GLN A 482 -3.50 -31.19 16.19
CA GLN A 482 -4.69 -32.03 16.30
C GLN A 482 -4.45 -33.13 17.35
N HIS A 483 -5.42 -33.34 18.23
CA HIS A 483 -5.35 -34.37 19.25
C HIS A 483 -5.59 -35.76 18.62
N LYS A 484 -4.67 -36.70 18.83
CA LYS A 484 -4.77 -38.09 18.31
C LYS A 484 -5.71 -38.99 19.13
N LEU A 485 -6.10 -38.58 20.33
CA LEU A 485 -6.97 -39.33 21.24
C LEU A 485 -8.31 -38.59 21.36
N THR A 486 -9.27 -38.92 20.51
CA THR A 486 -10.64 -38.35 20.51
C THR A 486 -11.57 -38.96 21.58
N GLY A 487 -11.01 -39.58 22.63
CA GLY A 487 -11.77 -40.27 23.68
C GLY A 487 -12.27 -39.35 24.80
N PHE A 488 -13.25 -39.87 25.55
CA PHE A 488 -14.10 -39.34 26.66
C PHE A 488 -13.65 -38.15 27.55
N LEU A 489 -12.39 -37.72 27.52
CA LEU A 489 -11.86 -36.59 28.30
C LEU A 489 -11.71 -35.28 27.53
N HIS A 490 -11.69 -35.30 26.19
CA HIS A 490 -11.58 -34.06 25.40
C HIS A 490 -12.97 -33.46 25.13
N LYS A 491 -13.27 -32.33 25.78
CA LYS A 491 -14.44 -31.48 25.46
C LYS A 491 -13.97 -30.33 24.56
N GLY A 492 -14.26 -30.43 23.26
CA GLY A 492 -13.94 -29.38 22.28
C GLY A 492 -13.93 -29.91 20.85
N GLU A 493 -14.00 -29.01 19.88
CA GLU A 493 -13.76 -29.32 18.46
C GLU A 493 -12.30 -29.79 18.28
N ASN A 494 -12.07 -30.77 17.39
CA ASN A 494 -10.72 -31.27 17.05
C ASN A 494 -10.51 -31.27 15.53
N PRO A 495 -10.58 -30.08 14.88
CA PRO A 495 -10.56 -29.98 13.43
C PRO A 495 -9.23 -30.48 12.83
N PRO A 496 -9.23 -30.81 11.52
CA PRO A 496 -7.98 -31.11 10.84
C PRO A 496 -7.03 -29.90 10.89
N PRO A 497 -5.70 -30.10 10.81
CA PRO A 497 -4.73 -29.00 10.82
C PRO A 497 -4.87 -28.00 9.67
N THR A 498 -5.62 -28.29 8.61
CA THR A 498 -5.95 -27.30 7.58
C THR A 498 -7.06 -26.33 8.01
N GLU A 499 -7.71 -26.57 9.14
CA GLU A 499 -8.81 -25.78 9.71
C GLU A 499 -8.59 -25.47 11.21
N PRO A 500 -7.42 -24.95 11.61
CA PRO A 500 -7.07 -24.79 13.02
C PRO A 500 -8.00 -23.79 13.72
N LEU A 501 -8.28 -24.07 14.99
CA LEU A 501 -8.87 -23.12 15.93
C LEU A 501 -7.80 -22.72 16.93
N TRP A 502 -7.39 -21.45 16.93
CA TRP A 502 -6.39 -20.91 17.86
C TRP A 502 -7.07 -20.27 19.08
N ASP A 503 -8.07 -19.43 18.86
CA ASP A 503 -8.74 -18.63 19.90
C ASP A 503 -7.75 -17.87 20.81
N GLU A 504 -6.82 -17.15 20.19
CA GLU A 504 -5.74 -16.43 20.87
C GLU A 504 -5.81 -14.92 20.63
N VAL A 505 -5.42 -14.13 21.62
CA VAL A 505 -5.34 -12.67 21.50
C VAL A 505 -3.87 -12.25 21.43
N LEU A 506 -3.50 -11.60 20.34
CA LEU A 506 -2.18 -10.99 20.15
C LEU A 506 -2.28 -9.49 20.43
N GLU A 507 -1.30 -8.94 21.15
CA GLU A 507 -1.32 -7.54 21.57
C GLU A 507 -0.02 -6.78 21.25
N TRP A 508 -0.19 -5.52 20.85
CA TRP A 508 0.87 -4.56 20.58
C TRP A 508 0.54 -3.22 21.19
N GLU A 509 1.59 -2.47 21.56
CA GLU A 509 1.51 -1.04 21.85
C GLU A 509 2.39 -0.31 20.84
N TYR A 510 1.87 0.75 20.24
CA TYR A 510 2.58 1.50 19.21
C TYR A 510 2.19 2.98 19.27
N GLN A 511 3.00 3.84 18.65
CA GLN A 511 2.65 5.25 18.47
C GLN A 511 1.51 5.36 17.47
N ASP A 512 0.51 6.17 17.77
CA ASP A 512 -0.62 6.35 16.88
C ASP A 512 -0.19 7.04 15.58
N ASN A 513 -0.46 6.38 14.45
CA ASN A 513 -0.05 6.81 13.12
C ASN A 513 -0.96 6.15 12.07
N GLU A 514 -1.32 6.90 11.03
CA GLU A 514 -2.20 6.43 9.97
C GLU A 514 -1.54 5.43 9.01
N MET A 515 -0.21 5.34 9.01
CA MET A 515 0.60 4.49 8.13
C MET A 515 1.10 3.22 8.84
N VAL A 516 0.31 2.69 9.77
CA VAL A 516 0.65 1.44 10.48
C VAL A 516 -0.04 0.26 9.81
N PHE A 517 0.74 -0.80 9.59
CA PHE A 517 0.31 -2.00 8.89
C PHE A 517 0.45 -3.22 9.79
N LEU A 518 -0.42 -4.21 9.58
CA LEU A 518 -0.30 -5.52 10.16
C LEU A 518 -0.14 -6.54 9.04
N ARG A 519 1.04 -7.15 8.96
CA ARG A 519 1.38 -8.23 8.04
C ARG A 519 1.18 -9.57 8.73
N MET A 520 0.53 -10.52 8.06
CA MET A 520 0.06 -11.79 8.61
C MET A 520 0.53 -12.95 7.73
N LEU A 521 1.13 -13.96 8.35
CA LEU A 521 1.64 -15.16 7.67
C LEU A 521 1.14 -16.42 8.38
N ILE A 522 0.52 -17.33 7.64
CA ILE A 522 0.26 -18.69 8.13
C ILE A 522 1.48 -19.54 7.83
N LYS A 523 2.07 -20.13 8.87
CA LYS A 523 3.28 -20.95 8.79
C LYS A 523 3.08 -22.30 9.45
N SER A 524 3.88 -23.32 9.10
CA SER A 524 3.93 -24.59 9.84
C SER A 524 5.16 -24.68 10.74
N ASP A 525 4.99 -25.21 11.96
CA ASP A 525 6.10 -25.54 12.87
C ASP A 525 6.64 -26.94 12.56
N ASP A 526 7.55 -26.99 11.58
CA ASP A 526 8.09 -28.23 11.03
C ASP A 526 9.38 -28.61 11.75
N SER A 527 9.45 -29.87 12.18
CA SER A 527 10.63 -30.38 12.85
C SER A 527 11.74 -30.56 11.81
N PHE A 528 12.95 -30.06 12.09
CA PHE A 528 14.15 -30.27 11.25
C PHE A 528 14.12 -29.61 9.85
N ALA A 529 13.11 -28.80 9.55
CA ALA A 529 13.04 -27.95 8.37
C ALA A 529 12.77 -26.49 8.78
N LYS A 530 13.04 -25.54 7.88
CA LYS A 530 12.61 -24.16 8.09
C LYS A 530 11.09 -24.07 7.91
N ASN A 531 10.45 -23.31 8.79
CA ASN A 531 8.98 -23.23 8.87
C ASN A 531 8.38 -22.65 7.58
N PRO A 532 7.73 -23.47 6.73
CA PRO A 532 7.19 -23.02 5.45
C PRO A 532 6.05 -22.03 5.67
N ILE A 533 5.88 -21.11 4.71
CA ILE A 533 4.79 -20.14 4.67
C ILE A 533 3.74 -20.66 3.68
N PHE A 534 2.48 -20.73 4.10
CA PHE A 534 1.39 -21.26 3.28
C PHE A 534 0.52 -20.18 2.68
N ALA A 535 0.27 -19.12 3.45
CA ALA A 535 -0.61 -18.05 3.02
C ALA A 535 -0.23 -16.73 3.70
N VAL A 536 -0.50 -15.63 3.01
CA VAL A 536 -0.10 -14.28 3.41
C VAL A 536 -1.27 -13.32 3.35
N GLY A 537 -1.22 -12.27 4.15
CA GLY A 537 -2.16 -11.15 4.12
C GLY A 537 -1.55 -9.94 4.80
N ALA A 538 -1.97 -8.75 4.40
CA ALA A 538 -1.56 -7.51 5.05
C ALA A 538 -2.70 -6.52 5.04
N VAL A 539 -2.82 -5.73 6.12
CA VAL A 539 -3.84 -4.69 6.24
C VAL A 539 -3.23 -3.41 6.78
N ARG A 540 -3.67 -2.26 6.25
CA ARG A 540 -3.44 -0.96 6.89
C ARG A 540 -4.42 -0.84 8.06
N LEU A 541 -3.94 -0.61 9.28
CA LEU A 541 -4.80 -0.62 10.47
C LEU A 541 -5.93 0.42 10.41
N LEU A 542 -5.69 1.55 9.74
CA LEU A 542 -6.70 2.57 9.47
C LEU A 542 -7.93 2.02 8.73
N TYR A 543 -7.77 1.00 7.90
CA TYR A 543 -8.86 0.43 7.12
C TYR A 543 -9.63 -0.65 7.88
N THR A 544 -9.13 -1.13 9.02
CA THR A 544 -9.77 -2.23 9.75
C THR A 544 -11.12 -1.80 10.33
N ILE A 545 -12.09 -2.71 10.29
CA ILE A 545 -13.44 -2.44 10.79
C ILE A 545 -13.71 -3.22 12.09
N PRO A 546 -14.64 -2.75 12.94
CA PRO A 546 -14.94 -3.41 14.20
C PRO A 546 -15.67 -4.75 14.04
N GLY A 547 -15.50 -5.59 15.06
CA GLY A 547 -16.13 -6.89 15.18
C GLY A 547 -15.38 -7.99 14.44
N TRP A 548 -15.99 -9.17 14.41
CA TRP A 548 -15.44 -10.32 13.70
C TRP A 548 -15.54 -10.12 12.18
N VAL A 549 -14.46 -10.47 11.48
CA VAL A 549 -14.32 -10.39 10.03
C VAL A 549 -13.48 -11.56 9.51
N PHE A 550 -13.79 -12.00 8.29
CA PHE A 550 -12.97 -12.96 7.56
C PHE A 550 -11.97 -12.22 6.67
N ILE A 551 -10.68 -12.50 6.86
CA ILE A 551 -9.63 -12.04 5.94
C ILE A 551 -9.30 -13.21 5.03
N ARG A 552 -9.52 -13.01 3.73
CA ARG A 552 -9.05 -13.95 2.70
C ARG A 552 -7.54 -13.81 2.56
N MET A 553 -6.86 -14.94 2.57
CA MET A 553 -5.41 -14.99 2.45
C MET A 553 -4.99 -15.24 0.99
N LEU A 554 -3.84 -14.70 0.62
CA LEU A 554 -3.21 -14.89 -0.67
C LEU A 554 -2.11 -15.95 -0.57
N ASP A 555 -1.68 -16.50 -1.69
CA ASP A 555 -0.43 -17.27 -1.73
C ASP A 555 0.78 -16.35 -1.87
N LEU A 556 1.98 -16.93 -1.86
CA LEU A 556 3.24 -16.19 -1.98
C LEU A 556 3.48 -15.58 -3.36
N LYS A 557 2.60 -15.84 -4.34
CA LYS A 557 2.59 -15.18 -5.65
C LYS A 557 1.60 -14.03 -5.73
N GLY A 558 0.78 -13.79 -4.69
CA GLY A 558 -0.27 -12.78 -4.72
C GLY A 558 -1.54 -13.22 -5.44
N ARG A 559 -1.80 -14.53 -5.50
CA ARG A 559 -3.03 -15.10 -6.05
C ARG A 559 -4.03 -15.40 -4.95
N GLU A 560 -5.31 -15.34 -5.31
CA GLU A 560 -6.37 -15.71 -4.38
C GLU A 560 -6.30 -17.17 -3.97
N THR A 561 -6.52 -17.43 -2.69
CA THR A 561 -6.68 -18.79 -2.15
C THR A 561 -8.09 -18.97 -1.59
N LYS A 562 -8.45 -20.22 -1.32
CA LYS A 562 -9.66 -20.53 -0.52
C LYS A 562 -9.44 -20.29 0.97
N CYS A 563 -8.20 -20.01 1.39
CA CYS A 563 -7.87 -19.84 2.79
C CYS A 563 -8.44 -18.53 3.31
N SER A 564 -9.09 -18.60 4.47
CA SER A 564 -9.52 -17.42 5.21
C SER A 564 -9.18 -17.58 6.69
N ILE A 565 -8.89 -16.45 7.34
CA ILE A 565 -8.73 -16.36 8.78
C ILE A 565 -9.89 -15.56 9.38
N LEU A 566 -10.41 -16.00 10.51
CA LEU A 566 -11.39 -15.26 11.29
C LEU A 566 -10.66 -14.45 12.36
N VAL A 567 -10.78 -13.13 12.31
CA VAL A 567 -10.14 -12.23 13.28
C VAL A 567 -11.08 -11.14 13.75
N LYS A 568 -10.74 -10.52 14.88
CA LYS A 568 -11.39 -9.31 15.40
C LYS A 568 -10.33 -8.31 15.83
N PHE A 569 -10.39 -7.11 15.25
CA PHE A 569 -9.52 -5.99 15.59
C PHE A 569 -10.14 -5.13 16.69
N GLU A 570 -9.34 -4.78 17.70
CA GLU A 570 -9.69 -3.76 18.70
C GLU A 570 -8.53 -2.76 18.82
N LEU A 571 -8.76 -1.53 18.35
CA LEU A 571 -7.81 -0.42 18.44
C LEU A 571 -8.19 0.47 19.62
N ILE A 572 -7.39 0.45 20.68
CA ILE A 572 -7.68 1.16 21.93
C ILE A 572 -6.68 2.30 22.09
N LEU A 573 -7.16 3.54 22.16
CA LEU A 573 -6.32 4.69 22.48
C LEU A 573 -5.88 4.64 23.93
N ARG A 574 -4.58 4.85 24.17
CA ARG A 574 -4.05 5.07 25.51
C ARG A 574 -4.00 6.56 25.78
N ILE A 575 -4.91 7.01 26.62
CA ILE A 575 -4.80 8.31 27.26
C ILE A 575 -3.59 8.25 28.21
N PRO A 576 -2.63 9.20 28.13
CA PRO A 576 -1.50 9.21 29.04
C PRO A 576 -1.95 9.24 30.50
N TYR A 577 -1.31 8.43 31.35
CA TYR A 577 -1.52 8.49 32.80
C TYR A 577 -1.23 9.92 33.29
N GLY A 578 -2.27 10.63 33.75
CA GLY A 578 -2.19 12.02 34.21
C GLY A 578 -3.12 13.00 33.49
N ALA A 579 -3.69 12.63 32.33
CA ALA A 579 -4.76 13.42 31.73
C ALA A 579 -6.05 13.26 32.56
N GLY A 580 -6.50 14.34 33.19
CA GLY A 580 -7.72 14.32 33.98
C GLY A 580 -8.96 13.87 33.18
N PRO A 581 -10.04 13.43 33.83
CA PRO A 581 -11.24 12.87 33.18
C PRO A 581 -11.82 13.75 32.05
N LEU A 582 -11.68 15.07 32.16
CA LEU A 582 -12.10 16.06 31.18
C LEU A 582 -11.26 16.03 29.89
N ALA A 583 -9.93 15.90 29.99
CA ALA A 583 -9.05 15.79 28.84
C ALA A 583 -9.30 14.47 28.08
N GLY A 584 -9.54 13.38 28.81
CA GLY A 584 -9.96 12.11 28.21
C GLY A 584 -11.31 12.21 27.48
N ALA A 585 -12.29 12.90 28.06
CA ALA A 585 -13.61 13.09 27.45
C ALA A 585 -13.56 13.98 26.19
N LEU A 586 -12.74 15.04 26.19
CA LEU A 586 -12.56 15.92 25.03
C LEU A 586 -11.90 15.19 23.84
N ILE A 587 -10.90 14.35 24.10
CA ILE A 587 -10.24 13.53 23.05
C ILE A 587 -11.25 12.54 22.44
N ILE A 588 -12.07 11.90 23.27
CA ILE A 588 -13.13 10.97 22.80
C ILE A 588 -14.22 11.71 22.00
N LEU A 589 -14.61 12.92 22.41
CA LEU A 589 -15.60 13.75 21.72
C LEU A 589 -15.11 14.28 20.35
N ALA A 590 -13.85 14.71 20.26
CA ALA A 590 -13.25 15.15 19.00
C ALA A 590 -13.23 14.02 17.96
N GLN A 591 -13.07 12.77 18.40
CA GLN A 591 -13.10 11.60 17.52
C GLN A 591 -14.50 11.17 17.11
N ALA A 592 -15.51 11.33 17.98
CA ALA A 592 -16.90 11.10 17.56
C ALA A 592 -17.31 12.06 16.42
N GLN A 593 -16.71 13.25 16.36
CA GLN A 593 -16.90 14.22 15.29
C GLN A 593 -16.06 13.89 14.04
N SER A 594 -14.84 13.37 14.17
CA SER A 594 -14.04 12.92 13.00
C SER A 594 -14.56 11.64 12.34
N ILE A 595 -15.45 10.89 13.01
CA ILE A 595 -16.09 9.66 12.49
C ILE A 595 -17.48 9.96 11.88
N SER A 596 -17.97 11.21 11.94
CA SER A 596 -19.30 11.58 11.46
C SER A 596 -19.22 12.60 10.30
N PRO A 597 -19.68 12.28 9.07
CA PRO A 597 -19.73 13.25 7.99
C PRO A 597 -21.01 14.08 8.12
N TRP A 598 -20.97 15.17 8.87
CA TRP A 598 -22.00 16.21 8.78
C TRP A 598 -21.49 17.28 7.82
N VAL A 599 -22.05 17.30 6.61
CA VAL A 599 -21.82 18.35 5.61
C VAL A 599 -22.45 19.64 6.10
N TYR A 600 -21.64 20.70 6.21
CA TYR A 600 -22.10 22.06 6.46
C TYR A 600 -22.57 22.67 5.12
N ASP A 601 -23.87 23.00 5.03
CA ASP A 601 -24.46 23.77 3.93
C ASP A 601 -24.52 25.26 4.36
N PRO A 602 -23.70 26.15 3.80
CA PRO A 602 -23.65 27.56 4.20
C PRO A 602 -24.88 28.37 3.77
N ALA A 603 -25.86 27.78 3.07
CA ALA A 603 -27.01 28.50 2.53
C ALA A 603 -28.30 28.43 3.38
N LYS A 604 -28.28 27.91 4.62
CA LYS A 604 -29.50 27.79 5.45
C LYS A 604 -29.34 28.26 6.91
N ASP A 605 -30.29 29.08 7.33
CA ASP A 605 -30.47 29.73 8.63
C ASP A 605 -30.36 28.74 9.83
N PRO A 606 -29.71 29.11 10.95
CA PRO A 606 -29.41 28.18 12.04
C PRO A 606 -30.65 28.00 12.93
N GLY A 607 -31.49 27.01 12.63
CA GLY A 607 -32.67 26.79 13.49
C GLY A 607 -33.53 25.55 13.27
N THR A 608 -33.29 24.71 12.27
CA THR A 608 -34.20 23.57 12.01
C THR A 608 -33.44 22.29 11.63
N LEU A 609 -33.37 21.31 12.54
CA LEU A 609 -32.93 19.95 12.24
C LEU A 609 -34.06 19.20 11.52
N ILE A 610 -33.85 18.84 10.26
CA ILE A 610 -34.75 17.95 9.50
C ILE A 610 -34.06 16.60 9.33
N ALA A 611 -34.73 15.52 9.72
CA ALA A 611 -34.27 14.15 9.50
C ALA A 611 -34.31 13.79 7.99
N PRO A 612 -33.39 12.96 7.47
CA PRO A 612 -33.37 12.62 6.06
C PRO A 612 -34.58 11.75 5.69
N PHE A 613 -35.40 12.24 4.76
CA PHE A 613 -36.50 11.47 4.17
C PHE A 613 -36.00 10.50 3.10
N SER A 614 -36.53 9.28 3.18
CA SER A 614 -36.46 8.25 2.15
C SER A 614 -37.29 8.63 0.92
N THR A 615 -36.74 8.41 -0.27
CA THR A 615 -37.53 8.33 -1.51
C THR A 615 -38.24 6.98 -1.57
N GLY A 616 -39.57 6.98 -1.65
CA GLY A 616 -40.37 5.78 -1.88
C GLY A 616 -41.86 6.01 -1.63
N THR A 617 -42.62 6.14 -2.71
CA THR A 617 -44.05 6.39 -2.79
C THR A 617 -44.92 5.16 -2.44
N GLU A 618 -46.02 5.47 -1.71
CA GLU A 618 -47.36 4.86 -1.68
C GLU A 618 -47.74 3.60 -0.82
N ARG A 619 -48.55 3.91 0.21
CA ARG A 619 -49.86 3.34 0.65
C ARG A 619 -49.99 1.85 1.03
N SER A 620 -50.24 1.56 2.32
CA SER A 620 -51.60 1.41 2.89
C SER A 620 -51.61 0.94 4.36
N SER A 621 -52.54 1.54 5.12
CA SER A 621 -53.25 1.13 6.35
C SER A 621 -52.71 0.03 7.28
N THR A 622 -52.42 0.37 8.54
CA THR A 622 -53.22 0.12 9.77
C THR A 622 -52.31 0.17 11.01
N ALA A 623 -52.82 0.78 12.07
CA ALA A 623 -52.15 0.94 13.35
C ALA A 623 -52.17 -0.37 14.18
N VAL A 624 -51.11 -0.64 14.96
CA VAL A 624 -51.11 -0.83 16.43
C VAL A 624 -49.67 -1.15 16.91
N GLY A 625 -49.19 -0.37 17.89
CA GLY A 625 -48.35 -0.88 18.99
C GLY A 625 -46.82 -0.77 18.92
N VAL A 626 -46.25 0.40 19.23
CA VAL A 626 -44.88 0.47 19.81
C VAL A 626 -44.81 1.57 20.89
N SER A 627 -45.04 1.20 22.14
CA SER A 627 -44.61 1.98 23.31
C SER A 627 -43.49 1.23 24.01
N ARG A 628 -42.24 1.71 23.87
CA ARG A 628 -41.08 1.51 24.78
C ARG A 628 -39.75 2.09 24.25
N LYS A 629 -39.63 2.52 22.99
CA LYS A 629 -38.39 3.11 22.43
C LYS A 629 -38.21 4.64 22.60
N ARG A 630 -39.25 5.39 23.01
CA ARG A 630 -39.17 6.86 23.15
C ARG A 630 -38.54 7.36 24.47
N ILE A 631 -38.43 6.51 25.50
CA ILE A 631 -37.96 6.94 26.82
C ILE A 631 -36.42 6.97 26.92
N TYR A 632 -35.72 6.09 26.20
CA TYR A 632 -34.24 6.06 26.21
C TYR A 632 -33.60 7.18 25.38
N LEU A 633 -34.22 7.58 24.26
CA LEU A 633 -33.67 8.65 23.40
C LEU A 633 -33.87 10.05 24.03
N ALA A 634 -34.97 10.27 24.75
CA ALA A 634 -35.20 11.52 25.48
C ALA A 634 -34.26 11.68 26.68
N GLY A 635 -33.89 10.58 27.35
CA GLY A 635 -32.90 10.57 28.43
C GLY A 635 -31.48 10.88 27.94
N PHE A 636 -31.07 10.30 26.81
CA PHE A 636 -29.77 10.55 26.20
C PHE A 636 -29.62 12.01 25.71
N LEU A 637 -30.66 12.56 25.06
CA LEU A 637 -30.68 13.95 24.60
C LEU A 637 -30.76 14.98 25.75
N ARG A 638 -31.41 14.64 26.89
CA ARG A 638 -31.34 15.46 28.12
C ARG A 638 -29.96 15.41 28.76
N GLY A 639 -29.31 14.23 28.76
CA GLY A 639 -27.93 14.08 29.24
C GLY A 639 -26.95 14.97 28.47
N MET A 640 -27.01 14.96 27.13
CA MET A 640 -26.12 15.79 26.31
C MET A 640 -26.35 17.30 26.48
N LYS A 641 -27.60 17.76 26.65
CA LYS A 641 -27.92 19.17 26.94
C LYS A 641 -27.41 19.64 28.30
N THR A 642 -27.41 18.74 29.30
CA THR A 642 -26.93 19.07 30.65
C THR A 642 -25.40 19.16 30.69
N VAL A 643 -24.71 18.28 29.96
CA VAL A 643 -23.24 18.32 29.82
C VAL A 643 -22.77 19.55 29.05
N THR A 644 -23.43 19.91 27.94
CA THR A 644 -23.09 21.13 27.18
C THR A 644 -23.37 22.41 27.96
N SER A 645 -24.46 22.47 28.73
CA SER A 645 -24.77 23.63 29.58
C SER A 645 -23.80 23.77 30.76
N GLY A 646 -23.36 22.65 31.35
CA GLY A 646 -22.36 22.66 32.42
C GLY A 646 -20.96 23.10 31.94
N ILE A 647 -20.59 22.72 30.71
CA ILE A 647 -19.31 23.13 30.11
C ILE A 647 -19.30 24.63 29.77
N ILE A 648 -20.41 25.15 29.23
CA ILE A 648 -20.54 26.60 28.93
C ILE A 648 -20.53 27.44 30.22
N ALA A 649 -21.17 26.98 31.30
CA ALA A 649 -21.13 27.67 32.59
C ALA A 649 -19.72 27.69 33.21
N THR A 650 -18.96 26.59 33.06
CA THR A 650 -17.58 26.50 33.59
C THR A 650 -16.60 27.38 32.80
N ILE A 651 -16.82 27.56 31.48
CA ILE A 651 -16.02 28.46 30.64
C ILE A 651 -16.35 29.94 30.93
N ALA A 652 -17.60 30.26 31.27
CA ALA A 652 -18.00 31.61 31.66
C ALA A 652 -17.43 32.04 33.03
N ASP A 653 -17.35 31.13 34.01
CA ASP A 653 -16.75 31.41 35.32
C ASP A 653 -15.22 31.59 35.25
N PHE A 654 -14.53 30.92 34.33
CA PHE A 654 -13.09 31.11 34.11
C PHE A 654 -12.77 32.45 33.42
N SER A 655 -13.65 32.94 32.53
CA SER A 655 -13.49 34.25 31.89
C SER A 655 -13.72 35.44 32.84
N ALA A 656 -14.37 35.23 33.99
CA ALA A 656 -14.65 36.27 34.98
C ALA A 656 -13.56 36.45 36.04
N TYR A 657 -12.63 35.49 36.16
CA TYR A 657 -11.53 35.53 37.14
C TYR A 657 -10.24 36.19 36.63
N ASP A 658 -10.12 36.47 35.33
CA ASP A 658 -8.89 36.98 34.69
C ASP A 658 -8.91 38.49 34.37
N THR A 659 -9.82 39.26 34.98
CA THR A 659 -9.95 40.73 34.80
C THR A 659 -9.90 41.55 36.09
N ALA A 660 -9.37 40.99 37.18
CA ALA A 660 -9.18 41.74 38.43
C ALA A 660 -7.86 41.36 39.12
N THR A 661 -6.74 41.93 38.66
CA THR A 661 -5.55 42.29 39.47
C THR A 661 -4.51 42.97 38.58
N ASP A 662 -4.67 44.28 38.36
CA ASP A 662 -3.58 45.18 38.01
C ASP A 662 -3.86 46.53 38.68
N THR A 663 -3.27 46.72 39.86
CA THR A 663 -2.99 48.00 40.53
C THR A 663 -1.63 47.90 41.18
#